data_AF-A0A4W3IZ98-F1
#
_entry.id   AF-A0A4W3IZ98-F1
#
_cell.length_a   1.000
_cell.length_b   1.000
_cell.length_c   1.000
_cell.angle_alpha   90.00
_cell.angle_beta   90.00
_cell.angle_gamma   90.00
#
_symmetry.space_group_name_H-M   'P 1'
#
loop_
_entity.id
_entity.type
_entity.pdbx_description
1 polymer ?
#
loop_
_entity_poly.entity_id
_entity_poly.type
_entity_poly.pdbx_seq_one_letter_code
_entity_poly.pdbx_strand_id
1 'polypeptide(L)'
;MKSFWTMLNSERNLNEWKSSCLIVGLKASVTSGTKIFMPLSDSLGKGTWNTRVLSQSGDVLSLAIISSPNARIGRYTLNLQDTTEEQVSELGEFVLLFNPWCTEDEVFLDNAEQREEYVMNETGIIFQNKSNFICSKPWIFGQFHEKVVDICLKLLDKNPKCLRNPTKDYIRRNDPVYISRVVTAMVNSDDDSGILEGRWCPPYDSGKPPSRWMGSFSILYSWNRNSCLPVRYGQCWVFAAVACTVLRCLGIPTRVVTNFESAHDTNGNLTVDNEVDEYGGMIGRSKDSIWNFHVWIEAWMARNDLKPGFDGWQVLDPTPQEKSEGVYCCGPAPVKAIKEGQLDVKFDVPFVYAEVNADKVDWLCYRNGRKEKTFINSTYVGQKISTKAVGSKEREDITANYKYPEGNAKERMVFSIAELKNKHEFLKEKQFNLSVQTEESISVGKDINAFVNITNKSDKRTEYKLNFCAQVIRYTGKPIKESITKNINKIVVEPHAEKPVPIELTYNDYGKLLIEHNLIKLTAVGSDTESNETLFATKIISLENPSVDIKFLDEPVQNQEVKVEIYIANPLPVPLNQCVLTIEGPGLIDWFETRIDEISVNHATTVQITIVPTKSGTRDLLVDFDCDKIKDVKGFKTITVKSA
;
A
#
# COMPACT_ATOMS: atom_id res chain seq x y z
N MET A 1 -29.24 8.20 11.26
CA MET A 1 -28.84 9.53 11.78
C MET A 1 -28.18 9.42 13.15
N LYS A 2 -26.93 9.88 13.30
CA LYS A 2 -26.29 10.09 14.61
C LYS A 2 -26.47 11.56 15.02
N SER A 3 -26.88 11.81 16.26
CA SER A 3 -26.90 13.13 16.88
C SER A 3 -25.65 13.31 17.76
N PHE A 4 -25.17 14.54 17.89
CA PHE A 4 -24.30 14.93 18.99
C PHE A 4 -25.03 15.93 19.90
N TRP A 5 -24.58 16.05 21.13
CA TRP A 5 -25.27 16.83 22.16
C TRP A 5 -24.42 18.04 22.55
N THR A 6 -25.07 19.17 22.83
CA THR A 6 -24.44 20.36 23.41
C THR A 6 -25.30 20.90 24.54
N MET A 7 -24.68 21.59 25.49
CA MET A 7 -25.37 22.24 26.61
C MET A 7 -25.06 23.72 26.60
N LEU A 8 -26.10 24.54 26.69
CA LEU A 8 -26.00 25.99 26.79
C LEU A 8 -26.41 26.41 28.20
N ASN A 9 -25.57 27.21 28.85
CA ASN A 9 -25.94 27.87 30.11
C ASN A 9 -26.54 29.23 29.79
N SER A 10 -27.76 29.48 30.26
CA SER A 10 -28.50 30.72 30.05
C SER A 10 -29.68 30.81 31.01
N GLU A 11 -29.90 32.01 31.53
CA GLU A 11 -31.04 32.37 32.38
C GLU A 11 -32.38 32.45 31.60
N ARG A 12 -32.36 32.23 30.27
CA ARG A 12 -33.53 32.35 29.38
C ARG A 12 -34.47 31.16 29.45
N ASN A 13 -35.78 31.43 29.46
CA ASN A 13 -36.81 30.39 29.46
C ASN A 13 -36.98 29.74 28.06
N LEU A 14 -37.40 28.47 28.02
CA LEU A 14 -37.67 27.68 26.80
C LEU A 14 -38.47 28.41 25.70
N ASN A 15 -39.40 29.30 26.05
CA ASN A 15 -40.18 30.06 25.08
C ASN A 15 -39.39 31.21 24.42
N GLU A 16 -38.38 31.75 25.08
CA GLU A 16 -37.49 32.81 24.56
C GLU A 16 -36.49 32.24 23.56
N TRP A 17 -36.24 30.92 23.60
CA TRP A 17 -35.38 30.22 22.63
C TRP A 17 -36.04 30.00 21.27
N LYS A 18 -37.36 30.18 21.14
CA LYS A 18 -38.07 29.99 19.86
C LYS A 18 -37.67 31.03 18.80
N SER A 19 -37.14 32.18 19.22
CA SER A 19 -36.55 33.20 18.34
C SER A 19 -35.05 33.00 18.11
N SER A 20 -34.44 31.93 18.61
CA SER A 20 -33.02 31.66 18.42
C SER A 20 -32.78 30.59 17.36
N CYS A 21 -31.65 30.69 16.66
CA CYS A 21 -31.21 29.67 15.71
C CYS A 21 -29.72 29.38 15.89
N LEU A 22 -29.34 28.11 15.71
CA LEU A 22 -27.95 27.71 15.63
C LEU A 22 -27.46 27.87 14.19
N ILE A 23 -26.25 28.37 14.03
CA ILE A 23 -25.58 28.52 12.75
C ILE A 23 -24.34 27.66 12.75
N VAL A 24 -24.25 26.74 11.80
CA VAL A 24 -23.03 25.96 11.56
C VAL A 24 -22.40 26.37 10.24
N GLY A 25 -21.08 26.50 10.21
CA GLY A 25 -20.38 26.87 8.98
C GLY A 25 -19.00 26.26 8.82
N LEU A 26 -18.80 25.57 7.69
CA LEU A 26 -17.47 25.16 7.19
C LEU A 26 -16.85 26.35 6.47
N LYS A 27 -15.95 27.10 7.12
CA LYS A 27 -15.46 28.41 6.64
C LYS A 27 -16.62 29.28 6.14
N ALA A 28 -17.54 29.58 7.06
CA ALA A 28 -18.89 30.04 6.79
C ALA A 28 -18.98 31.14 5.72
N SER A 29 -19.59 30.82 4.58
CA SER A 29 -19.93 31.81 3.56
C SER A 29 -21.32 31.55 3.02
N VAL A 30 -22.17 32.59 3.06
CA VAL A 30 -23.54 32.58 2.56
C VAL A 30 -23.55 32.30 1.05
N THR A 31 -22.60 32.86 0.29
CA THR A 31 -22.52 32.68 -1.17
C THR A 31 -22.08 31.27 -1.58
N SER A 32 -21.40 30.55 -0.70
CA SER A 32 -20.95 29.17 -0.94
C SER A 32 -21.91 28.09 -0.41
N GLY A 33 -23.01 28.47 0.25
CA GLY A 33 -23.95 27.52 0.85
C GLY A 33 -23.33 26.67 1.97
N THR A 34 -22.22 27.12 2.58
CA THR A 34 -21.56 26.44 3.70
C THR A 34 -22.04 26.93 5.06
N LYS A 35 -22.78 28.04 5.11
CA LYS A 35 -23.47 28.55 6.31
C LYS A 35 -24.89 27.98 6.37
N ILE A 36 -25.20 27.24 7.44
CA ILE A 36 -26.46 26.52 7.61
C ILE A 36 -27.15 27.05 8.86
N PHE A 37 -28.43 27.40 8.73
CA PHE A 37 -29.28 27.88 9.83
C PHE A 37 -30.16 26.74 10.32
N MET A 38 -30.19 26.53 11.63
CA MET A 38 -30.94 25.49 12.30
C MET A 38 -31.83 26.13 13.37
N PRO A 39 -33.14 26.33 13.11
CA PRO A 39 -34.04 26.82 14.12
C PRO A 39 -34.19 25.79 15.25
N LEU A 40 -34.28 26.25 16.49
CA LEU A 40 -34.51 25.38 17.65
C LEU A 40 -35.94 24.82 17.57
N SER A 41 -36.08 23.49 17.43
CA SER A 41 -37.38 22.82 17.31
C SER A 41 -37.58 21.70 18.33
N ASP A 42 -38.84 21.36 18.62
CA ASP A 42 -39.20 20.22 19.47
C ASP A 42 -39.22 18.88 18.69
N SER A 43 -39.27 18.95 17.36
CA SER A 43 -39.36 17.81 16.45
C SER A 43 -38.08 17.60 15.64
N LEU A 44 -37.86 16.35 15.19
CA LEU A 44 -36.73 15.95 14.36
C LEU A 44 -37.11 15.97 12.88
N GLY A 45 -36.41 16.77 12.09
CA GLY A 45 -36.38 16.62 10.64
C GLY A 45 -35.56 15.40 10.21
N LYS A 46 -35.91 14.75 9.10
CA LYS A 46 -35.10 13.66 8.53
C LYS A 46 -34.15 14.20 7.45
N GLY A 47 -32.92 13.72 7.43
CA GLY A 47 -31.96 13.91 6.32
C GLY A 47 -31.29 15.29 6.21
N THR A 48 -31.71 16.29 6.98
CA THR A 48 -31.15 17.65 6.98
C THR A 48 -30.52 18.00 8.32
N TRP A 49 -29.68 19.04 8.32
CA TRP A 49 -29.21 19.66 9.56
C TRP A 49 -30.40 20.13 10.40
N ASN A 50 -30.47 19.68 11.65
CA ASN A 50 -31.54 20.06 12.56
C ASN A 50 -31.08 20.06 14.01
N THR A 51 -31.84 20.78 14.83
CA THR A 51 -31.56 20.97 16.24
C THR A 51 -32.81 20.68 17.05
N ARG A 52 -32.69 19.79 18.03
CA ARG A 52 -33.79 19.44 18.93
C ARG A 52 -33.49 19.86 20.36
N VAL A 53 -34.44 20.53 20.99
CA VAL A 53 -34.40 20.75 22.43
C VAL A 53 -34.73 19.44 23.15
N LEU A 54 -33.85 19.01 24.05
CA LEU A 54 -34.04 17.78 24.82
C LEU A 54 -34.69 18.04 26.17
N SER A 55 -34.12 19.00 26.90
CA SER A 55 -34.54 19.36 28.25
C SER A 55 -33.97 20.72 28.61
N GLN A 56 -34.66 21.41 29.53
CA GLN A 56 -34.12 22.54 30.26
C GLN A 56 -34.17 22.20 31.75
N SER A 57 -33.05 22.33 32.45
CA SER A 57 -32.96 22.15 33.90
C SER A 57 -32.30 23.37 34.52
N GLY A 58 -33.10 24.21 35.18
CA GLY A 58 -32.67 25.55 35.59
C GLY A 58 -32.18 26.35 34.39
N ASP A 59 -30.96 26.88 34.52
CA ASP A 59 -30.29 27.68 33.49
C ASP A 59 -29.56 26.84 32.44
N VAL A 60 -29.74 25.51 32.42
CA VAL A 60 -29.04 24.64 31.46
C VAL A 60 -30.01 24.12 30.40
N LEU A 61 -29.81 24.55 29.15
CA LEU A 61 -30.52 24.07 27.97
C LEU A 61 -29.71 22.97 27.27
N SER A 62 -30.26 21.75 27.23
CA SER A 62 -29.65 20.63 26.51
C SER A 62 -30.21 20.52 25.10
N LEU A 63 -29.32 20.57 24.10
CA LEU A 63 -29.64 20.53 22.69
C LEU A 63 -29.02 19.30 22.03
N ALA A 64 -29.77 18.68 21.14
CA ALA A 64 -29.28 17.69 20.19
C ALA A 64 -29.08 18.34 18.83
N ILE A 65 -27.91 18.19 18.25
CA ILE A 65 -27.60 18.65 16.89
C ILE A 65 -27.45 17.41 16.02
N ILE A 66 -28.15 17.38 14.90
CA ILE A 66 -28.08 16.30 13.92
C ILE A 66 -27.56 16.89 12.63
N SER A 67 -26.44 16.36 12.16
CA SER A 67 -25.89 16.69 10.85
C SER A 67 -26.62 15.93 9.75
N SER A 68 -26.73 16.52 8.57
CA SER A 68 -27.13 15.78 7.38
C SER A 68 -26.12 14.66 7.08
N PRO A 69 -26.57 13.46 6.64
CA PRO A 69 -25.66 12.42 6.13
C PRO A 69 -24.85 12.89 4.92
N ASN A 70 -25.32 13.90 4.20
CA ASN A 70 -24.63 14.51 3.06
C ASN A 70 -23.89 15.81 3.45
N ALA A 71 -23.59 15.99 4.74
CA ALA A 71 -22.83 17.12 5.22
C ALA A 71 -21.38 17.05 4.72
N ARG A 72 -20.76 18.22 4.53
CA ARG A 72 -19.37 18.32 4.08
C ARG A 72 -18.45 18.03 5.25
N ILE A 73 -17.38 17.28 5.04
CA ILE A 73 -16.39 17.07 6.10
C ILE A 73 -15.52 18.31 6.30
N GLY A 74 -15.03 18.50 7.52
CA GLY A 74 -14.10 19.57 7.86
C GLY A 74 -14.37 20.22 9.21
N ARG A 75 -13.69 21.35 9.45
CA ARG A 75 -13.82 22.15 10.68
C ARG A 75 -14.98 23.12 10.57
N TYR A 76 -15.94 23.00 11.48
CA TYR A 76 -17.13 23.82 11.57
C TYR A 76 -17.03 24.74 12.78
N THR A 77 -17.48 25.99 12.60
CA THR A 77 -17.80 26.89 13.70
C THR A 77 -19.29 26.78 14.02
N LEU A 78 -19.63 26.64 15.30
CA LEU A 78 -20.99 26.66 15.81
C LEU A 78 -21.26 28.03 16.46
N ASN A 79 -22.29 28.72 15.98
CA ASN A 79 -22.73 29.99 16.54
C ASN A 79 -24.19 29.91 16.96
N LEU A 80 -24.57 30.74 17.92
CA LEU A 80 -25.94 31.01 18.31
C LEU A 80 -26.31 32.41 17.83
N GLN A 81 -27.38 32.52 17.04
CA GLN A 81 -27.96 33.81 16.68
C GLN A 81 -29.31 33.95 17.36
N ASP A 82 -29.46 35.03 18.12
CA ASP A 82 -30.75 35.50 18.56
C ASP A 82 -31.35 36.39 17.46
N THR A 83 -32.52 36.02 16.94
CA THR A 83 -33.20 36.81 15.90
C THR A 83 -33.85 38.08 16.44
N THR A 84 -33.99 38.23 17.76
CA THR A 84 -34.54 39.45 18.38
C THR A 84 -33.49 40.52 18.68
N GLU A 85 -32.25 40.13 18.96
CA GLU A 85 -31.18 41.07 19.34
C GLU A 85 -30.12 41.28 18.24
N GLU A 86 -30.26 40.60 17.09
CA GLU A 86 -29.27 40.53 15.99
C GLU A 86 -27.84 40.13 16.42
N GLN A 87 -27.66 39.69 17.67
CA GLN A 87 -26.38 39.29 18.23
C GLN A 87 -26.05 37.85 17.86
N VAL A 88 -24.83 37.63 17.38
CA VAL A 88 -24.28 36.31 17.06
C VAL A 88 -23.18 35.99 18.07
N SER A 89 -23.33 34.90 18.80
CA SER A 89 -22.36 34.41 19.79
C SER A 89 -21.71 33.13 19.30
N GLU A 90 -20.38 33.06 19.30
CA GLU A 90 -19.65 31.85 18.97
C GLU A 90 -19.67 30.87 20.15
N LEU A 91 -20.10 29.63 19.89
CA LEU A 91 -20.18 28.58 20.90
C LEU A 91 -18.96 27.65 20.88
N GLY A 92 -18.24 27.59 19.75
CA GLY A 92 -17.01 26.84 19.60
C GLY A 92 -16.87 26.19 18.23
N GLU A 93 -15.90 25.30 18.11
CA GLU A 93 -15.59 24.56 16.88
C GLU A 93 -15.70 23.05 17.06
N PHE A 94 -16.04 22.35 15.99
CA PHE A 94 -16.01 20.89 15.92
C PHE A 94 -15.54 20.42 14.55
N VAL A 95 -15.07 19.18 14.47
CA VAL A 95 -14.73 18.53 13.20
C VAL A 95 -15.82 17.54 12.84
N LEU A 96 -16.34 17.65 11.63
CA LEU A 96 -17.27 16.69 11.05
C LEU A 96 -16.53 15.78 10.06
N LEU A 97 -16.75 14.48 10.17
CA LEU A 97 -16.12 13.43 9.36
C LEU A 97 -17.21 12.58 8.67
N PHE A 98 -16.80 11.73 7.74
CA PHE A 98 -17.70 10.70 7.19
C PHE A 98 -18.13 9.70 8.28
N ASN A 99 -19.31 9.10 8.12
CA ASN A 99 -19.92 8.25 9.14
C ASN A 99 -20.32 6.87 8.61
N PRO A 100 -19.42 5.88 8.68
CA PRO A 100 -19.69 4.53 8.16
C PRO A 100 -20.70 3.73 8.99
N TRP A 101 -21.19 4.27 10.12
CA TRP A 101 -22.31 3.71 10.89
C TRP A 101 -23.68 4.25 10.46
N CYS A 102 -23.74 5.27 9.61
CA CYS A 102 -24.99 5.89 9.18
C CYS A 102 -25.44 5.27 7.86
N THR A 103 -26.57 4.56 7.84
CA THR A 103 -27.14 3.90 6.65
C THR A 103 -27.43 4.82 5.47
N GLU A 104 -27.51 6.12 5.72
CA GLU A 104 -27.77 7.16 4.71
C GLU A 104 -26.48 7.83 4.20
N ASP A 105 -25.33 7.50 4.80
CA ASP A 105 -24.01 8.02 4.38
C ASP A 105 -23.46 7.14 3.26
N GLU A 106 -22.80 7.76 2.28
CA GLU A 106 -22.24 7.06 1.11
C GLU A 106 -21.11 6.09 1.50
N VAL A 107 -20.51 6.23 2.68
CA VAL A 107 -19.49 5.28 3.19
C VAL A 107 -20.04 4.25 4.17
N PHE A 108 -21.37 4.10 4.26
CA PHE A 108 -21.98 3.11 5.15
C PHE A 108 -21.45 1.71 4.91
N LEU A 109 -20.93 1.09 5.97
CA LEU A 109 -20.43 -0.28 5.94
C LEU A 109 -21.19 -1.09 6.98
N ASP A 110 -22.07 -1.99 6.54
CA ASP A 110 -23.04 -2.66 7.43
C ASP A 110 -22.38 -3.53 8.52
N ASN A 111 -21.32 -4.25 8.16
CA ASN A 111 -20.62 -5.15 9.05
C ASN A 111 -19.83 -4.40 10.14
N ALA A 112 -20.14 -4.68 11.41
CA ALA A 112 -19.53 -4.02 12.56
C ALA A 112 -18.03 -4.32 12.74
N GLU A 113 -17.61 -5.57 12.52
CA GLU A 113 -16.20 -5.98 12.63
C GLU A 113 -15.35 -5.33 11.53
N GLN A 114 -15.91 -5.19 10.33
CA GLN A 114 -15.26 -4.47 9.24
C GLN A 114 -15.13 -2.97 9.53
N ARG A 115 -16.14 -2.34 10.17
CA ARG A 115 -16.00 -0.94 10.63
C ARG A 115 -14.88 -0.80 11.67
N GLU A 116 -14.76 -1.76 12.58
CA GLU A 116 -13.67 -1.77 13.56
C GLU A 116 -12.30 -1.90 12.86
N GLU A 117 -12.14 -2.86 11.94
CA GLU A 117 -10.88 -3.07 11.24
C GLU A 117 -10.49 -1.93 10.28
N TYR A 118 -11.46 -1.41 9.52
CA TYR A 118 -11.18 -0.51 8.40
C TYR A 118 -11.30 0.97 8.74
N VAL A 119 -11.70 1.32 9.97
CA VAL A 119 -11.78 2.70 10.47
C VAL A 119 -11.08 2.85 11.82
N MET A 120 -11.38 1.98 12.78
CA MET A 120 -10.92 2.13 14.16
C MET A 120 -9.54 1.54 14.43
N ASN A 121 -9.14 0.47 13.73
CA ASN A 121 -7.85 -0.15 13.95
C ASN A 121 -6.71 0.77 13.48
N GLU A 122 -5.81 1.14 14.39
CA GLU A 122 -4.67 2.03 14.14
C GLU A 122 -3.40 1.30 13.68
N THR A 123 -3.45 -0.03 13.60
CA THR A 123 -2.33 -0.90 13.21
C THR A 123 -2.73 -1.80 12.04
N GLY A 124 -1.76 -2.17 11.21
CA GLY A 124 -1.98 -2.97 10.02
C GLY A 124 -0.81 -3.89 9.72
N ILE A 125 -1.02 -4.75 8.72
CA ILE A 125 -0.01 -5.61 8.11
C ILE A 125 -0.03 -5.31 6.61
N ILE A 126 1.13 -5.00 6.06
CA ILE A 126 1.35 -4.84 4.63
C ILE A 126 2.11 -6.07 4.15
N PHE A 127 1.56 -6.77 3.16
CA PHE A 127 2.21 -7.94 2.59
C PHE A 127 3.20 -7.48 1.51
N GLN A 128 4.38 -8.08 1.47
CA GLN A 128 5.44 -7.70 0.52
C GLN A 128 6.17 -8.94 0.01
N ASN A 129 7.19 -8.70 -0.82
CA ASN A 129 8.11 -9.69 -1.36
C ASN A 129 7.58 -10.39 -2.63
N LYS A 130 7.31 -11.70 -2.62
CA LYS A 130 6.87 -12.44 -3.81
C LYS A 130 5.71 -13.36 -3.49
N SER A 131 4.86 -13.70 -4.47
CA SER A 131 3.68 -14.56 -4.23
C SER A 131 4.02 -15.92 -3.62
N ASN A 132 5.15 -16.54 -3.98
CA ASN A 132 5.59 -17.81 -3.38
C ASN A 132 6.27 -17.65 -2.02
N PHE A 133 6.64 -16.43 -1.62
CA PHE A 133 7.28 -16.14 -0.34
C PHE A 133 6.82 -14.78 0.19
N ILE A 134 5.61 -14.78 0.78
CA ILE A 134 4.95 -13.55 1.25
C ILE A 134 5.46 -13.20 2.63
N CYS A 135 5.97 -11.98 2.80
CA CYS A 135 6.37 -11.45 4.10
C CYS A 135 5.32 -10.48 4.64
N SER A 136 5.09 -10.53 5.96
CA SER A 136 4.23 -9.59 6.68
C SER A 136 5.05 -8.44 7.25
N LYS A 137 4.77 -7.21 6.83
CA LYS A 137 5.38 -5.99 7.36
C LYS A 137 4.36 -5.24 8.22
N PRO A 138 4.55 -5.18 9.55
CA PRO A 138 3.65 -4.41 10.41
C PRO A 138 3.75 -2.92 10.10
N TRP A 139 2.63 -2.21 10.25
CA TRP A 139 2.56 -0.77 10.03
C TRP A 139 1.64 -0.10 11.05
N ILE A 140 2.05 1.09 11.50
CA ILE A 140 1.26 1.95 12.37
C ILE A 140 0.57 3.02 11.53
N PHE A 141 -0.75 2.93 11.37
CA PHE A 141 -1.53 3.98 10.73
C PHE A 141 -1.67 5.20 11.64
N GLY A 142 -1.99 4.99 12.93
CA GLY A 142 -2.01 6.04 13.96
C GLY A 142 -2.98 7.20 13.71
N GLN A 143 -4.11 6.94 13.05
CA GLN A 143 -5.05 7.98 12.61
C GLN A 143 -5.68 8.79 13.76
N PHE A 144 -5.68 8.27 15.01
CA PHE A 144 -6.24 8.98 16.16
C PHE A 144 -5.19 9.69 17.01
N HIS A 145 -3.94 9.77 16.55
CA HIS A 145 -2.99 10.68 17.17
C HIS A 145 -3.52 12.13 17.06
N GLU A 146 -3.44 12.89 18.16
CA GLU A 146 -4.09 14.21 18.34
C GLU A 146 -3.88 15.22 17.19
N LYS A 147 -2.78 15.12 16.44
CA LYS A 147 -2.40 16.05 15.37
C LYS A 147 -2.83 15.58 13.99
N VAL A 148 -3.18 14.30 13.83
CA VAL A 148 -3.38 13.70 12.49
C VAL A 148 -4.63 14.28 11.83
N VAL A 149 -5.74 14.45 12.57
CA VAL A 149 -6.95 15.07 12.02
C VAL A 149 -6.69 16.47 11.47
N ASP A 150 -5.94 17.30 12.19
CA ASP A 150 -5.56 18.63 11.72
C ASP A 150 -4.71 18.58 10.45
N ILE A 151 -3.76 17.64 10.40
CA ILE A 151 -2.90 17.46 9.24
C ILE A 151 -3.70 16.98 8.02
N CYS A 152 -4.65 16.05 8.21
CA CYS A 152 -5.54 15.57 7.15
C CYS A 152 -6.44 16.70 6.61
N LEU A 153 -7.01 17.55 7.49
CA LEU A 153 -7.77 18.72 7.06
C LEU A 153 -6.89 19.76 6.34
N LYS A 154 -5.66 19.98 6.82
CA LYS A 154 -4.68 20.85 6.16
C LYS A 154 -4.28 20.32 4.78
N LEU A 155 -4.15 19.01 4.61
CA LEU A 155 -3.91 18.37 3.32
C LEU A 155 -5.02 18.70 2.32
N LEU A 156 -6.29 18.58 2.74
CA LEU A 156 -7.42 18.98 1.89
C LEU A 156 -7.35 20.48 1.55
N ASP A 157 -6.96 21.35 2.48
CA ASP A 157 -6.84 22.78 2.20
C ASP A 157 -5.64 23.14 1.28
N LYS A 158 -4.59 22.33 1.28
CA LYS A 158 -3.39 22.51 0.45
C LYS A 158 -3.51 21.89 -0.94
N ASN A 159 -4.61 21.20 -1.23
CA ASN A 159 -4.78 20.59 -2.54
C ASN A 159 -4.93 21.65 -3.66
N PRO A 160 -4.44 21.40 -4.88
CA PRO A 160 -4.46 22.38 -5.97
C PRO A 160 -5.86 22.88 -6.34
N LYS A 161 -6.89 22.04 -6.23
CA LYS A 161 -8.28 22.43 -6.52
C LYS A 161 -8.78 23.43 -5.48
N CYS A 162 -8.45 23.23 -4.19
CA CYS A 162 -8.73 24.18 -3.12
C CYS A 162 -7.95 25.48 -3.31
N LEU A 163 -6.64 25.42 -3.57
CA LEU A 163 -5.82 26.62 -3.78
C LEU A 163 -6.31 27.47 -4.96
N ARG A 164 -6.81 26.84 -6.03
CA ARG A 164 -7.37 27.51 -7.20
C ARG A 164 -8.75 28.09 -6.95
N ASN A 165 -9.64 27.33 -6.31
CA ASN A 165 -11.01 27.78 -6.02
C ASN A 165 -11.54 27.09 -4.75
N PRO A 166 -11.34 27.71 -3.56
CA PRO A 166 -11.74 27.12 -2.29
C PRO A 166 -13.24 26.80 -2.23
N THR A 167 -14.09 27.70 -2.74
CA THR A 167 -15.55 27.51 -2.75
C THR A 167 -15.97 26.25 -3.49
N LYS A 168 -15.41 26.00 -4.68
CA LYS A 168 -15.72 24.80 -5.47
C LYS A 168 -15.22 23.53 -4.79
N ASP A 169 -14.08 23.59 -4.10
CA ASP A 169 -13.55 22.47 -3.34
C ASP A 169 -14.42 22.14 -2.12
N TYR A 170 -14.72 23.13 -1.27
CA TYR A 170 -15.54 22.94 -0.06
C TYR A 170 -16.91 22.34 -0.36
N ILE A 171 -17.57 22.76 -1.45
CA ILE A 171 -18.89 22.25 -1.82
C ILE A 171 -18.88 20.74 -2.08
N ARG A 172 -17.75 20.20 -2.55
CA ARG A 172 -17.56 18.79 -2.92
C ARG A 172 -16.99 17.92 -1.78
N ARG A 173 -16.70 18.48 -0.61
CA ARG A 173 -16.17 17.71 0.54
C ARG A 173 -17.21 16.83 1.24
N ASN A 174 -18.41 16.71 0.69
CA ASN A 174 -19.41 15.71 1.07
C ASN A 174 -19.27 14.40 0.25
N ASP A 175 -18.50 14.42 -0.83
CA ASP A 175 -18.39 13.33 -1.80
C ASP A 175 -17.12 12.48 -1.52
N PRO A 176 -17.24 11.21 -1.08
CA PRO A 176 -16.10 10.35 -0.81
C PRO A 176 -15.29 10.02 -2.07
N VAL A 177 -15.89 10.01 -3.27
CA VAL A 177 -15.17 9.85 -4.55
C VAL A 177 -14.24 11.05 -4.78
N TYR A 178 -14.74 12.26 -4.53
CA TYR A 178 -13.93 13.48 -4.64
C TYR A 178 -12.79 13.50 -3.63
N ILE A 179 -13.07 13.23 -2.35
CA ILE A 179 -12.07 13.20 -1.28
C ILE A 179 -10.99 12.17 -1.59
N SER A 180 -11.38 10.97 -2.05
CA SER A 180 -10.45 9.91 -2.41
C SER A 180 -9.49 10.36 -3.52
N ARG A 181 -9.98 10.99 -4.59
CA ARG A 181 -9.14 11.54 -5.67
C ARG A 181 -8.19 12.64 -5.19
N VAL A 182 -8.64 13.50 -4.26
CA VAL A 182 -7.78 14.54 -3.67
C VAL A 182 -6.67 13.90 -2.84
N VAL A 183 -6.99 12.90 -2.02
CA VAL A 183 -6.01 12.23 -1.16
C VAL A 183 -4.98 11.47 -2.00
N THR A 184 -5.38 10.70 -3.01
CA THR A 184 -4.42 9.99 -3.89
C THR A 184 -3.45 10.95 -4.58
N ALA A 185 -3.95 12.11 -5.04
CA ALA A 185 -3.12 13.12 -5.68
C ALA A 185 -2.16 13.82 -4.70
N MET A 186 -2.61 14.07 -3.47
CA MET A 186 -1.83 14.81 -2.47
C MET A 186 -0.83 13.96 -1.69
N VAL A 187 -0.92 12.63 -1.77
CA VAL A 187 -0.01 11.73 -1.05
C VAL A 187 1.35 11.65 -1.75
N ASN A 188 1.41 11.69 -3.09
CA ASN A 188 2.65 11.86 -3.83
C ASN A 188 2.92 13.35 -4.14
N SER A 189 4.16 13.70 -4.48
CA SER A 189 4.59 15.09 -4.73
C SER A 189 5.01 15.37 -6.17
N ASP A 190 4.60 14.55 -7.14
CA ASP A 190 5.13 14.64 -8.51
C ASP A 190 4.56 15.83 -9.30
N ASP A 191 3.31 16.22 -9.03
CA ASP A 191 2.69 17.39 -9.64
C ASP A 191 2.74 18.65 -8.76
N ASP A 192 2.73 18.48 -7.43
CA ASP A 192 2.51 19.56 -6.47
C ASP A 192 3.26 19.32 -5.14
N SER A 193 3.08 20.20 -4.15
CA SER A 193 3.65 20.04 -2.79
C SER A 193 2.90 19.00 -1.93
N GLY A 194 2.75 17.78 -2.46
CA GLY A 194 2.16 16.64 -1.76
C GLY A 194 3.03 16.11 -0.60
N ILE A 195 2.61 15.00 0.00
CA ILE A 195 3.22 14.50 1.26
C ILE A 195 4.59 13.87 1.04
N LEU A 196 4.74 12.98 0.06
CA LEU A 196 5.94 12.14 -0.10
C LEU A 196 6.59 12.33 -1.47
N GLU A 197 7.92 12.42 -1.47
CA GLU A 197 8.75 12.35 -2.68
C GLU A 197 9.14 10.89 -2.96
N GLY A 198 8.82 10.40 -4.16
CA GLY A 198 9.09 9.02 -4.56
C GLY A 198 10.57 8.77 -4.89
N ARG A 199 11.14 7.67 -4.38
CA ARG A 199 12.48 7.22 -4.82
C ARG A 199 12.65 5.71 -4.75
N TRP A 200 12.91 5.10 -5.90
CA TRP A 200 13.06 3.64 -6.07
C TRP A 200 14.51 3.15 -6.09
N CYS A 201 15.48 4.04 -5.85
CA CYS A 201 16.86 3.63 -5.73
C CYS A 201 17.74 4.56 -4.88
N PRO A 202 18.79 4.00 -4.26
CA PRO A 202 19.86 4.79 -3.67
C PRO A 202 20.49 5.77 -4.68
N PRO A 203 21.15 6.84 -4.20
CA PRO A 203 21.31 7.19 -2.79
C PRO A 203 20.04 7.78 -2.16
N TYR A 204 19.87 7.59 -0.84
CA TYR A 204 18.78 8.19 -0.06
C TYR A 204 19.25 9.33 0.84
N ASP A 205 20.44 9.88 0.60
CA ASP A 205 21.19 10.74 1.53
C ASP A 205 20.45 11.99 2.01
N SER A 206 19.52 12.53 1.21
CA SER A 206 18.70 13.70 1.56
C SER A 206 17.36 13.36 2.21
N GLY A 207 17.19 12.13 2.70
CA GLY A 207 15.97 11.66 3.33
C GLY A 207 16.14 10.32 4.05
N LYS A 208 15.01 9.69 4.33
CA LYS A 208 14.96 8.35 4.94
C LYS A 208 14.70 7.30 3.85
N PRO A 209 15.43 6.16 3.84
CA PRO A 209 15.10 5.02 2.99
C PRO A 209 13.64 4.58 3.21
N PRO A 210 12.87 4.31 2.15
CA PRO A 210 11.45 3.93 2.27
C PRO A 210 11.20 2.69 3.15
N SER A 211 12.15 1.75 3.17
CA SER A 211 12.16 0.53 3.96
C SER A 211 12.05 0.79 5.47
N ARG A 212 12.70 1.86 5.97
CA ARG A 212 12.80 2.21 7.40
C ARG A 212 11.55 2.84 8.01
N TRP A 213 10.54 3.17 7.21
CA TRP A 213 9.28 3.66 7.76
C TRP A 213 8.51 2.51 8.44
N MET A 214 8.01 2.77 9.64
CA MET A 214 7.17 1.82 10.41
C MET A 214 5.76 2.36 10.64
N GLY A 215 5.51 3.63 10.36
CA GLY A 215 4.22 4.26 10.56
C GLY A 215 4.02 5.55 9.75
N SER A 216 2.76 5.94 9.62
CA SER A 216 2.34 7.13 8.85
C SER A 216 2.48 8.42 9.64
N PHE A 217 2.41 8.36 10.98
CA PHE A 217 2.41 9.55 11.83
C PHE A 217 3.67 10.41 11.64
N SER A 218 4.86 9.82 11.70
CA SER A 218 6.13 10.56 11.54
C SER A 218 6.23 11.25 10.17
N ILE A 219 5.66 10.64 9.13
CA ILE A 219 5.63 11.20 7.77
C ILE A 219 4.70 12.41 7.74
N LEU A 220 3.43 12.24 8.14
CA LEU A 220 2.43 13.30 8.18
C LEU A 220 2.89 14.49 9.05
N TYR A 221 3.47 14.18 10.21
CA TYR A 221 3.96 15.18 11.14
C TYR A 221 5.15 15.97 10.57
N SER A 222 6.10 15.29 9.93
CA SER A 222 7.23 15.93 9.26
C SER A 222 6.78 16.86 8.13
N TRP A 223 5.86 16.40 7.27
CA TRP A 223 5.28 17.23 6.22
C TRP A 223 4.64 18.49 6.80
N ASN A 224 3.84 18.35 7.86
CA ASN A 224 3.17 19.48 8.48
C ASN A 224 4.12 20.49 9.13
N ARG A 225 5.16 20.00 9.85
CA ARG A 225 6.16 20.86 10.50
C ARG A 225 7.06 21.57 9.51
N ASN A 226 7.39 20.93 8.39
CA ASN A 226 8.29 21.48 7.37
C ASN A 226 7.52 22.27 6.30
N SER A 227 6.55 23.08 6.72
CA SER A 227 5.80 23.98 5.84
C SER A 227 5.12 23.28 4.65
N CYS A 228 4.70 22.02 4.81
CA CYS A 228 4.11 21.20 3.74
C CYS A 228 5.08 20.89 2.58
N LEU A 229 6.39 20.85 2.85
CA LEU A 229 7.37 20.34 1.89
C LEU A 229 7.35 18.80 1.85
N PRO A 230 7.53 18.19 0.67
CA PRO A 230 7.55 16.74 0.52
C PRO A 230 8.58 16.05 1.44
N VAL A 231 8.13 14.97 2.08
CA VAL A 231 8.95 14.12 2.94
C VAL A 231 9.68 13.09 2.07
N ARG A 232 10.98 12.97 2.29
CA ARG A 232 11.87 12.08 1.55
C ARG A 232 12.16 10.82 2.36
N TYR A 233 11.97 9.59 1.88
CA TYR A 233 11.39 9.17 0.59
C TYR A 233 10.26 8.15 0.79
N GLY A 234 9.41 8.00 -0.23
CA GLY A 234 8.35 7.01 -0.30
C GLY A 234 8.50 6.01 -1.46
N GLN A 235 7.88 4.85 -1.31
CA GLN A 235 7.61 3.83 -2.34
C GLN A 235 6.16 3.35 -2.18
N CYS A 236 5.64 2.51 -3.08
CA CYS A 236 4.20 2.20 -3.19
C CYS A 236 3.53 1.86 -1.84
N TRP A 237 4.12 1.00 -1.01
CA TRP A 237 3.54 0.66 0.29
C TRP A 237 3.50 1.85 1.27
N VAL A 238 4.47 2.76 1.20
CA VAL A 238 4.52 3.96 2.05
C VAL A 238 3.40 4.91 1.62
N PHE A 239 3.24 5.11 0.31
CA PHE A 239 2.15 5.93 -0.24
C PHE A 239 0.79 5.34 0.15
N ALA A 240 0.57 4.04 -0.09
CA ALA A 240 -0.66 3.35 0.26
C ALA A 240 -0.96 3.45 1.76
N ALA A 241 0.03 3.24 2.63
CA ALA A 241 -0.19 3.28 4.07
C ALA A 241 -0.50 4.68 4.59
N VAL A 242 0.14 5.73 4.06
CA VAL A 242 -0.19 7.12 4.39
C VAL A 242 -1.58 7.50 3.88
N ALA A 243 -1.94 7.11 2.65
CA ALA A 243 -3.28 7.33 2.11
C ALA A 243 -4.36 6.61 2.94
N CYS A 244 -4.09 5.37 3.36
CA CYS A 244 -4.95 4.62 4.27
C CYS A 244 -5.16 5.37 5.60
N THR A 245 -4.09 5.86 6.23
CA THR A 245 -4.19 6.68 7.44
C THR A 245 -5.09 7.90 7.24
N VAL A 246 -4.89 8.64 6.13
CA VAL A 246 -5.68 9.84 5.84
C VAL A 246 -7.16 9.49 5.65
N LEU A 247 -7.49 8.49 4.84
CA LEU A 247 -8.89 8.12 4.60
C LEU A 247 -9.58 7.55 5.85
N ARG A 248 -8.89 6.71 6.64
CA ARG A 248 -9.40 6.24 7.94
C ARG A 248 -9.65 7.40 8.90
N CYS A 249 -8.71 8.36 8.97
CA CYS A 249 -8.88 9.57 9.78
C CYS A 249 -10.10 10.40 9.35
N LEU A 250 -10.40 10.45 8.06
CA LEU A 250 -11.55 11.18 7.51
C LEU A 250 -12.88 10.41 7.64
N GLY A 251 -12.85 9.17 8.14
CA GLY A 251 -14.02 8.32 8.35
C GLY A 251 -14.39 7.42 7.17
N ILE A 252 -13.56 7.33 6.13
CA ILE A 252 -13.78 6.46 4.97
C ILE A 252 -13.17 5.08 5.26
N PRO A 253 -13.94 3.98 5.32
CA PRO A 253 -13.40 2.65 5.58
C PRO A 253 -12.41 2.25 4.49
N THR A 254 -11.16 1.97 4.90
CA THR A 254 -10.05 1.78 3.94
C THR A 254 -9.13 0.64 4.38
N ARG A 255 -8.64 -0.15 3.42
CA ARG A 255 -7.65 -1.22 3.64
C ARG A 255 -6.50 -1.14 2.63
N VAL A 256 -5.31 -1.54 3.06
CA VAL A 256 -4.13 -1.66 2.17
C VAL A 256 -4.19 -3.00 1.45
N VAL A 257 -3.89 -3.01 0.16
CA VAL A 257 -3.91 -4.20 -0.70
C VAL A 257 -2.57 -4.34 -1.41
N THR A 258 -2.03 -5.56 -1.41
CA THR A 258 -0.83 -5.93 -2.14
C THR A 258 -1.20 -6.83 -3.31
N ASN A 259 -0.78 -6.46 -4.51
CA ASN A 259 -0.81 -7.31 -5.71
C ASN A 259 0.58 -7.86 -6.00
N PHE A 260 0.74 -9.19 -6.10
CA PHE A 260 2.02 -9.79 -6.46
C PHE A 260 2.12 -9.98 -7.97
N GLU A 261 3.34 -9.90 -8.50
CA GLU A 261 3.58 -9.91 -9.94
C GLU A 261 2.72 -8.85 -10.66
N SER A 262 2.69 -7.62 -10.14
CA SER A 262 1.88 -6.52 -10.68
C SER A 262 2.46 -5.99 -11.99
N ALA A 263 1.64 -5.85 -13.02
CA ALA A 263 2.04 -5.29 -14.30
C ALA A 263 2.03 -3.76 -14.24
N HIS A 264 3.19 -3.16 -13.99
CA HIS A 264 3.34 -1.73 -13.74
C HIS A 264 3.74 -0.95 -14.99
N ASP A 265 3.28 0.30 -15.10
CA ASP A 265 3.53 1.25 -16.21
C ASP A 265 3.10 0.75 -17.60
N THR A 266 2.07 -0.10 -17.67
CA THR A 266 1.60 -0.65 -18.95
C THR A 266 0.82 0.35 -19.80
N ASN A 267 0.45 1.52 -19.25
CA ASN A 267 -0.46 2.47 -19.91
C ASN A 267 -1.75 1.79 -20.44
N GLY A 268 -2.26 0.80 -19.69
CA GLY A 268 -3.42 -0.01 -20.08
C GLY A 268 -3.12 -1.12 -21.10
N ASN A 269 -1.86 -1.36 -21.46
CA ASN A 269 -1.45 -2.49 -22.28
C ASN A 269 -1.66 -3.80 -21.53
N LEU A 270 -2.33 -4.75 -22.18
CA LEU A 270 -2.57 -6.09 -21.63
C LEU A 270 -1.42 -7.06 -21.87
N THR A 271 -0.23 -6.56 -22.23
CA THR A 271 0.98 -7.36 -22.38
C THR A 271 2.17 -6.65 -21.78
N VAL A 272 3.02 -7.38 -21.06
CA VAL A 272 4.29 -6.86 -20.53
C VAL A 272 5.46 -7.68 -21.07
N ASP A 273 6.38 -6.99 -21.73
CA ASP A 273 7.53 -7.61 -22.37
C ASP A 273 8.68 -7.83 -21.37
N ASN A 274 9.12 -9.09 -21.25
CA ASN A 274 10.33 -9.46 -20.53
C ASN A 274 11.45 -9.76 -21.55
N GLU A 275 12.29 -8.77 -21.78
CA GLU A 275 13.39 -8.85 -22.75
C GLU A 275 14.70 -9.30 -22.10
N VAL A 276 15.29 -10.36 -22.66
CA VAL A 276 16.54 -10.98 -22.21
C VAL A 276 17.50 -11.10 -23.39
N ASP A 277 18.80 -10.84 -23.17
CA ASP A 277 19.82 -11.05 -24.18
C ASP A 277 20.27 -12.51 -24.30
N GLU A 278 21.05 -12.82 -25.34
CA GLU A 278 21.59 -14.17 -25.61
C GLU A 278 22.50 -14.74 -24.49
N TYR A 279 22.87 -13.95 -23.48
CA TYR A 279 23.67 -14.36 -22.31
C TYR A 279 22.84 -14.40 -21.01
N GLY A 280 21.54 -14.12 -21.07
CA GLY A 280 20.64 -14.13 -19.92
C GLY A 280 20.54 -12.79 -19.18
N GLY A 281 21.20 -11.74 -19.66
CA GLY A 281 21.11 -10.39 -19.11
C GLY A 281 19.79 -9.71 -19.47
N MET A 282 19.12 -9.10 -18.50
CA MET A 282 17.93 -8.30 -18.75
C MET A 282 18.26 -7.02 -19.52
N ILE A 283 17.48 -6.77 -20.58
CA ILE A 283 17.60 -5.54 -21.37
C ILE A 283 16.66 -4.51 -20.75
N GLY A 284 17.19 -3.72 -19.81
CA GLY A 284 16.43 -2.69 -19.04
C GLY A 284 15.99 -1.47 -19.85
N ARG A 285 15.54 -1.64 -21.10
CA ARG A 285 15.09 -0.57 -22.00
C ARG A 285 13.61 -0.26 -21.89
N SER A 286 12.79 -1.22 -21.44
CA SER A 286 11.35 -1.01 -21.23
C SER A 286 11.09 -0.17 -19.97
N LYS A 287 10.10 0.73 -20.04
CA LYS A 287 9.55 1.40 -18.85
C LYS A 287 8.66 0.43 -18.07
N ASP A 288 7.84 -0.31 -18.81
CA ASP A 288 6.92 -1.36 -18.36
C ASP A 288 7.74 -2.50 -17.74
N SER A 289 7.34 -2.90 -16.54
CA SER A 289 7.99 -4.01 -15.83
C SER A 289 7.00 -4.69 -14.91
N ILE A 290 7.18 -6.00 -14.73
CA ILE A 290 6.40 -6.73 -13.74
C ILE A 290 7.10 -6.56 -12.39
N TRP A 291 6.44 -5.85 -11.48
CA TRP A 291 6.90 -5.67 -10.12
C TRP A 291 6.60 -6.93 -9.33
N ASN A 292 7.53 -7.37 -8.49
CA ASN A 292 7.34 -8.55 -7.65
C ASN A 292 6.13 -8.37 -6.72
N PHE A 293 5.92 -7.14 -6.25
CA PHE A 293 4.68 -6.72 -5.63
C PHE A 293 4.44 -5.23 -5.88
N HIS A 294 3.18 -4.84 -5.82
CA HIS A 294 2.74 -3.46 -5.83
C HIS A 294 1.64 -3.27 -4.78
N VAL A 295 1.53 -2.07 -4.19
CA VAL A 295 0.66 -1.82 -3.05
C VAL A 295 -0.17 -0.57 -3.29
N TRP A 296 -1.49 -0.72 -3.17
CA TRP A 296 -2.48 0.35 -3.24
C TRP A 296 -3.46 0.25 -2.05
N ILE A 297 -4.54 1.03 -2.06
CA ILE A 297 -5.61 0.92 -1.07
C ILE A 297 -6.96 0.63 -1.74
N GLU A 298 -7.85 -0.02 -1.01
CA GLU A 298 -9.27 -0.07 -1.32
C GLU A 298 -10.05 0.77 -0.31
N ALA A 299 -10.93 1.64 -0.79
CA ALA A 299 -11.86 2.41 0.03
C ALA A 299 -13.31 1.98 -0.24
N TRP A 300 -14.11 1.85 0.81
CA TRP A 300 -15.51 1.45 0.72
C TRP A 300 -16.41 2.68 0.57
N MET A 301 -17.16 2.76 -0.52
CA MET A 301 -18.13 3.84 -0.77
C MET A 301 -19.18 3.46 -1.82
N ALA A 302 -20.29 4.18 -1.82
CA ALA A 302 -21.24 4.20 -2.92
C ALA A 302 -20.66 4.94 -4.14
N ARG A 303 -21.15 4.59 -5.34
CA ARG A 303 -20.77 5.19 -6.62
C ARG A 303 -21.97 5.80 -7.32
N ASN A 304 -22.54 6.83 -6.67
CA ASN A 304 -23.69 7.58 -7.17
C ASN A 304 -23.42 8.31 -8.51
N ASP A 305 -22.15 8.48 -8.88
CA ASP A 305 -21.70 8.99 -10.17
C ASP A 305 -21.75 7.96 -11.31
N LEU A 306 -21.95 6.67 -10.99
CA LEU A 306 -21.99 5.56 -11.93
C LEU A 306 -23.41 4.94 -12.02
N LYS A 307 -23.56 3.98 -12.94
CA LYS A 307 -24.75 3.12 -12.98
C LYS A 307 -24.84 2.26 -11.72
N PRO A 308 -26.04 1.87 -11.27
CA PRO A 308 -26.19 1.02 -10.09
C PRO A 308 -25.38 -0.27 -10.17
N GLY A 309 -24.78 -0.66 -9.04
CA GLY A 309 -24.08 -1.94 -8.90
C GLY A 309 -22.56 -1.84 -8.83
N PHE A 310 -21.96 -0.65 -8.77
CA PHE A 310 -20.52 -0.45 -8.56
C PHE A 310 -20.14 0.04 -7.15
N ASP A 311 -21.10 0.07 -6.23
CA ASP A 311 -20.85 0.37 -4.82
C ASP A 311 -19.93 -0.69 -4.19
N GLY A 312 -19.27 -0.32 -3.11
CA GLY A 312 -18.39 -1.19 -2.33
C GLY A 312 -16.92 -0.79 -2.47
N TRP A 313 -16.02 -1.78 -2.59
CA TRP A 313 -14.58 -1.54 -2.67
C TRP A 313 -14.15 -0.88 -3.97
N GLN A 314 -13.45 0.25 -3.83
CA GLN A 314 -12.87 1.02 -4.92
C GLN A 314 -11.34 1.06 -4.77
N VAL A 315 -10.62 0.68 -5.82
CA VAL A 315 -9.16 0.79 -5.88
C VAL A 315 -8.75 2.25 -5.99
N LEU A 316 -7.78 2.64 -5.18
CA LEU A 316 -7.14 3.94 -5.17
C LEU A 316 -5.63 3.72 -5.11
N ASP A 317 -4.91 4.20 -6.11
CA ASP A 317 -3.46 4.10 -6.14
C ASP A 317 -2.82 5.48 -5.96
N PRO A 318 -2.21 5.76 -4.79
CA PRO A 318 -1.50 7.01 -4.55
C PRO A 318 -0.08 7.02 -5.15
N THR A 319 0.41 5.91 -5.69
CA THR A 319 1.71 5.82 -6.35
C THR A 319 1.67 6.61 -7.67
N PRO A 320 2.62 7.53 -7.94
CA PRO A 320 2.63 8.29 -9.18
C PRO A 320 3.11 7.41 -10.34
N GLN A 321 2.16 6.76 -11.03
CA GLN A 321 2.44 5.90 -12.18
C GLN A 321 1.94 6.57 -13.47
N GLU A 322 0.62 6.76 -13.56
CA GLU A 322 -0.06 7.34 -14.71
C GLU A 322 -0.86 8.58 -14.31
N LYS A 323 -1.04 9.49 -15.26
CA LYS A 323 -1.83 10.70 -15.06
C LYS A 323 -3.30 10.45 -15.41
N SER A 324 -4.18 10.45 -14.41
CA SER A 324 -5.62 10.54 -14.60
C SER A 324 -6.04 12.00 -14.74
N GLU A 325 -6.63 12.35 -15.88
CA GLU A 325 -7.07 13.73 -16.18
C GLU A 325 -5.95 14.78 -16.02
N GLY A 326 -4.70 14.38 -16.31
CA GLY A 326 -3.52 15.25 -16.26
C GLY A 326 -2.83 15.34 -14.89
N VAL A 327 -3.30 14.61 -13.89
CA VAL A 327 -2.76 14.59 -12.51
C VAL A 327 -2.37 13.16 -12.12
N TYR A 328 -1.24 12.98 -11.44
CA TYR A 328 -0.79 11.72 -10.84
C TYR A 328 -1.69 11.30 -9.68
N CYS A 329 -2.83 10.72 -10.06
CA CYS A 329 -3.79 10.07 -9.18
C CYS A 329 -4.44 8.91 -9.95
N CYS A 330 -4.80 7.85 -9.24
CA CYS A 330 -5.49 6.72 -9.82
C CYS A 330 -6.66 6.28 -8.93
N GLY A 331 -7.80 6.01 -9.57
CA GLY A 331 -9.05 5.62 -8.92
C GLY A 331 -9.92 6.80 -8.48
N PRO A 332 -11.08 6.56 -7.84
CA PRO A 332 -11.59 5.27 -7.41
C PRO A 332 -12.08 4.39 -8.56
N ALA A 333 -11.44 3.23 -8.75
CA ALA A 333 -11.83 2.23 -9.73
C ALA A 333 -12.64 1.11 -9.05
N PRO A 334 -13.91 0.83 -9.42
CA PRO A 334 -14.65 -0.23 -8.75
C PRO A 334 -13.98 -1.59 -8.95
N VAL A 335 -13.69 -2.31 -7.86
CA VAL A 335 -13.09 -3.66 -7.92
C VAL A 335 -13.95 -4.60 -8.78
N LYS A 336 -15.27 -4.43 -8.72
CA LYS A 336 -16.22 -5.16 -9.56
C LYS A 336 -16.06 -4.85 -11.06
N ALA A 337 -15.82 -3.59 -11.44
CA ALA A 337 -15.62 -3.23 -12.84
C ALA A 337 -14.33 -3.86 -13.39
N ILE A 338 -13.28 -3.92 -12.55
CA ILE A 338 -12.03 -4.62 -12.87
C ILE A 338 -12.32 -6.11 -13.08
N LYS A 339 -13.02 -6.78 -12.16
CA LYS A 339 -13.36 -8.20 -12.29
C LYS A 339 -14.16 -8.55 -13.54
N GLU A 340 -15.10 -7.69 -13.93
CA GLU A 340 -15.95 -7.93 -15.09
C GLU A 340 -15.38 -7.36 -16.40
N GLY A 341 -14.15 -6.79 -16.39
CA GLY A 341 -13.50 -6.22 -17.58
C GLY A 341 -14.24 -5.02 -18.18
N GLN A 342 -14.94 -4.24 -17.37
CA GLN A 342 -15.75 -3.10 -17.80
C GLN A 342 -14.88 -1.83 -17.86
N LEU A 343 -14.02 -1.77 -18.87
CA LEU A 343 -12.97 -0.76 -19.02
C LEU A 343 -13.46 0.67 -19.26
N ASP A 344 -14.71 0.86 -19.66
CA ASP A 344 -15.34 2.17 -19.87
C ASP A 344 -15.79 2.86 -18.58
N VAL A 345 -15.77 2.15 -17.45
CA VAL A 345 -16.18 2.66 -16.15
C VAL A 345 -15.10 3.58 -15.57
N LYS A 346 -15.53 4.74 -15.08
CA LYS A 346 -14.65 5.67 -14.36
C LYS A 346 -14.40 5.18 -12.93
N PHE A 347 -13.23 5.40 -12.34
CA PHE A 347 -12.04 6.05 -12.89
C PHE A 347 -10.95 4.98 -13.12
N ASP A 348 -10.11 5.18 -14.13
CA ASP A 348 -8.83 4.47 -14.30
C ASP A 348 -8.91 2.92 -14.35
N VAL A 349 -10.10 2.35 -14.60
CA VAL A 349 -10.31 0.90 -14.68
C VAL A 349 -9.39 0.22 -15.70
N PRO A 350 -9.13 0.76 -16.91
CA PRO A 350 -8.19 0.14 -17.85
C PRO A 350 -6.80 -0.09 -17.27
N PHE A 351 -6.30 0.88 -16.51
CA PHE A 351 -4.98 0.83 -15.91
C PHE A 351 -4.92 -0.25 -14.83
N VAL A 352 -5.83 -0.21 -13.85
CA VAL A 352 -5.87 -1.19 -12.77
C VAL A 352 -6.17 -2.61 -13.29
N TYR A 353 -6.99 -2.73 -14.34
CA TYR A 353 -7.26 -4.00 -14.99
C TYR A 353 -5.99 -4.62 -15.59
N ALA A 354 -5.17 -3.81 -16.27
CA ALA A 354 -3.90 -4.26 -16.82
C ALA A 354 -2.93 -4.72 -15.71
N GLU A 355 -2.87 -4.02 -14.57
CA GLU A 355 -2.00 -4.38 -13.45
C GLU A 355 -2.22 -5.80 -12.91
N VAL A 356 -3.44 -6.33 -13.02
CA VAL A 356 -3.83 -7.65 -12.48
C VAL A 356 -4.09 -8.72 -13.54
N ASN A 357 -4.20 -8.35 -14.83
CA ASN A 357 -4.54 -9.30 -15.90
C ASN A 357 -3.55 -9.34 -17.08
N ALA A 358 -2.54 -8.47 -17.16
CA ALA A 358 -1.67 -8.44 -18.34
C ALA A 358 -0.92 -9.76 -18.58
N ASP A 359 -0.80 -10.16 -19.84
CA ASP A 359 -0.02 -11.33 -20.25
C ASP A 359 1.48 -11.00 -20.25
N LYS A 360 2.31 -11.87 -19.66
CA LYS A 360 3.76 -11.73 -19.73
C LYS A 360 4.27 -12.32 -21.05
N VAL A 361 5.05 -11.56 -21.82
CA VAL A 361 5.63 -12.01 -23.09
C VAL A 361 7.15 -12.06 -22.97
N ASP A 362 7.73 -13.23 -23.18
CA ASP A 362 9.17 -13.48 -23.04
C ASP A 362 9.87 -13.33 -24.40
N TRP A 363 10.79 -12.36 -24.49
CA TRP A 363 11.51 -12.01 -25.70
C TRP A 363 13.02 -12.25 -25.55
N LEU A 364 13.57 -12.99 -26.52
CA LEU A 364 15.01 -13.14 -26.67
C LEU A 364 15.53 -12.14 -27.71
N CYS A 365 16.48 -11.32 -27.29
CA CYS A 365 17.00 -10.19 -28.05
C CYS A 365 18.48 -10.41 -28.39
N TYR A 366 18.78 -10.47 -29.68
CA TYR A 366 20.13 -10.74 -30.18
C TYR A 366 20.87 -9.44 -30.48
N ARG A 367 22.21 -9.47 -30.41
CA ARG A 367 23.05 -8.28 -30.69
C ARG A 367 22.90 -7.72 -32.10
N ASN A 368 22.51 -8.55 -33.06
CA ASN A 368 22.25 -8.14 -34.44
C ASN A 368 20.90 -7.41 -34.65
N GLY A 369 20.14 -7.17 -33.57
CA GLY A 369 18.85 -6.49 -33.60
C GLY A 369 17.64 -7.41 -33.81
N ARG A 370 17.84 -8.72 -34.04
CA ARG A 370 16.75 -9.69 -34.09
C ARG A 370 16.10 -9.82 -32.70
N LYS A 371 14.76 -9.87 -32.67
CA LYS A 371 13.97 -10.22 -31.49
C LYS A 371 13.13 -11.45 -31.79
N GLU A 372 13.06 -12.39 -30.85
CA GLU A 372 12.29 -13.62 -30.97
C GLU A 372 11.39 -13.79 -29.77
N LYS A 373 10.09 -13.95 -30.02
CA LYS A 373 9.12 -14.30 -28.98
C LYS A 373 9.29 -15.77 -28.64
N THR A 374 9.54 -16.07 -27.37
CA THR A 374 9.86 -17.43 -26.90
C THR A 374 8.72 -18.05 -26.10
N PHE A 375 7.99 -17.26 -25.32
CA PHE A 375 6.91 -17.74 -24.46
C PHE A 375 5.90 -16.64 -24.16
N ILE A 376 4.64 -17.02 -23.92
CA ILE A 376 3.59 -16.15 -23.41
C ILE A 376 3.04 -16.82 -22.16
N ASN A 377 3.05 -16.11 -21.04
CA ASN A 377 2.45 -16.57 -19.79
C ASN A 377 1.28 -15.68 -19.42
N SER A 378 0.08 -16.21 -19.64
CA SER A 378 -1.17 -15.52 -19.38
C SER A 378 -1.68 -15.66 -17.94
N THR A 379 -0.87 -16.28 -17.08
CA THR A 379 -1.20 -16.66 -15.69
C THR A 379 -0.16 -16.14 -14.69
N TYR A 380 0.76 -15.26 -15.15
CA TYR A 380 1.87 -14.79 -14.32
C TYR A 380 1.51 -13.56 -13.48
N VAL A 381 0.74 -12.63 -14.06
CA VAL A 381 0.45 -11.33 -13.45
C VAL A 381 -0.74 -11.43 -12.51
N GLY A 382 -0.76 -10.59 -11.47
CA GLY A 382 -1.94 -10.44 -10.61
C GLY A 382 -2.12 -11.57 -9.59
N GLN A 383 -1.04 -12.04 -8.97
CA GLN A 383 -1.07 -13.22 -8.11
C GLN A 383 -1.34 -12.85 -6.65
N LYS A 384 -2.04 -13.75 -5.94
CA LYS A 384 -2.25 -13.72 -4.48
C LYS A 384 -2.54 -12.32 -3.93
N ILE A 385 -3.47 -11.59 -4.56
CA ILE A 385 -3.84 -10.24 -4.14
C ILE A 385 -4.30 -10.31 -2.68
N SER A 386 -3.62 -9.60 -1.81
CA SER A 386 -3.66 -9.83 -0.36
C SER A 386 -4.00 -8.58 0.42
N THR A 387 -4.77 -8.74 1.49
CA THR A 387 -5.00 -7.71 2.50
C THR A 387 -4.99 -8.33 3.89
N LYS A 388 -4.92 -7.52 4.94
CA LYS A 388 -4.98 -7.99 6.32
C LYS A 388 -6.42 -8.44 6.62
N ALA A 389 -6.58 -9.64 7.16
CA ALA A 389 -7.88 -10.14 7.55
C ALA A 389 -8.48 -9.34 8.72
N VAL A 390 -9.81 -9.21 8.71
CA VAL A 390 -10.58 -8.54 9.77
C VAL A 390 -10.31 -9.21 11.12
N GLY A 391 -9.95 -8.42 12.13
CA GLY A 391 -9.78 -8.89 13.51
C GLY A 391 -8.57 -9.81 13.76
N SER A 392 -7.72 -10.08 12.76
CA SER A 392 -6.52 -10.91 12.93
C SER A 392 -5.29 -10.31 12.21
N LYS A 393 -4.11 -10.92 12.41
CA LYS A 393 -2.88 -10.55 11.69
C LYS A 393 -2.63 -11.40 10.44
N GLU A 394 -3.54 -12.32 10.16
CA GLU A 394 -3.43 -13.25 9.04
C GLU A 394 -3.71 -12.57 7.70
N ARG A 395 -3.22 -13.22 6.65
CA ARG A 395 -3.44 -12.80 5.27
C ARG A 395 -4.82 -13.25 4.79
N GLU A 396 -5.61 -12.31 4.29
CA GLU A 396 -6.80 -12.59 3.49
C GLU A 396 -6.43 -12.51 2.00
N ASP A 397 -6.71 -13.60 1.26
CA ASP A 397 -6.57 -13.62 -0.21
C ASP A 397 -7.84 -13.09 -0.86
N ILE A 398 -7.73 -11.97 -1.56
CA ILE A 398 -8.82 -11.30 -2.26
C ILE A 398 -8.67 -11.36 -3.79
N THR A 399 -7.82 -12.24 -4.32
CA THR A 399 -7.60 -12.38 -5.79
C THR A 399 -8.89 -12.60 -6.55
N ALA A 400 -9.79 -13.42 -6.00
CA ALA A 400 -11.09 -13.72 -6.59
C ALA A 400 -12.03 -12.50 -6.68
N ASN A 401 -11.72 -11.40 -6.00
CA ASN A 401 -12.47 -10.14 -6.12
C ASN A 401 -12.05 -9.35 -7.35
N TYR A 402 -10.82 -9.55 -7.86
CA TYR A 402 -10.26 -8.81 -8.99
C TYR A 402 -10.32 -9.58 -10.31
N LYS A 403 -10.23 -10.90 -10.27
CA LYS A 403 -10.24 -11.73 -11.46
C LYS A 403 -10.91 -13.08 -11.23
N TYR A 404 -11.38 -13.67 -12.32
CA TYR A 404 -11.84 -15.05 -12.33
C TYR A 404 -10.65 -16.01 -12.23
N PRO A 405 -10.84 -17.27 -11.79
CA PRO A 405 -9.76 -18.24 -11.74
C PRO A 405 -9.08 -18.40 -13.10
N GLU A 406 -7.76 -18.38 -13.11
CA GLU A 406 -6.96 -18.46 -14.32
C GLU A 406 -7.21 -19.78 -15.08
N GLY A 407 -7.24 -19.71 -16.42
CA GLY A 407 -7.54 -20.86 -17.27
C GLY A 407 -9.03 -21.21 -17.35
N ASN A 408 -9.90 -20.49 -16.66
CA ASN A 408 -11.35 -20.63 -16.80
C ASN A 408 -11.84 -19.96 -18.09
N ALA A 409 -12.81 -20.58 -18.78
CA ALA A 409 -13.44 -20.00 -19.97
C ALA A 409 -14.01 -18.59 -19.74
N LYS A 410 -14.55 -18.31 -18.55
CA LYS A 410 -15.07 -17.00 -18.18
C LYS A 410 -13.96 -15.95 -18.02
N GLU A 411 -12.82 -16.34 -17.46
CA GLU A 411 -11.64 -15.46 -17.34
C GLU A 411 -11.15 -15.04 -18.73
N ARG A 412 -10.96 -15.98 -19.64
CA ARG A 412 -10.57 -15.69 -21.02
C ARG A 412 -11.63 -14.88 -21.79
N MET A 413 -12.92 -15.13 -21.57
CA MET A 413 -13.99 -14.34 -22.18
C MET A 413 -13.92 -12.88 -21.75
N VAL A 414 -13.75 -12.61 -20.45
CA VAL A 414 -13.61 -11.24 -19.91
C VAL A 414 -12.34 -10.58 -20.45
N PHE A 415 -11.22 -11.31 -20.48
CA PHE A 415 -9.98 -10.83 -21.06
C PHE A 415 -10.14 -10.47 -22.54
N SER A 416 -10.74 -11.32 -23.36
CA SER A 416 -10.96 -11.03 -24.79
C SER A 416 -11.89 -9.84 -25.05
N ILE A 417 -12.84 -9.56 -24.15
CA ILE A 417 -13.69 -8.35 -24.22
C ILE A 417 -12.85 -7.10 -23.94
N ALA A 418 -11.94 -7.16 -22.97
CA ALA A 418 -10.99 -6.10 -22.65
C ALA A 418 -9.91 -5.92 -23.75
N GLU A 419 -9.56 -7.01 -24.43
CA GLU A 419 -8.43 -7.15 -25.35
C GLU A 419 -8.81 -6.96 -26.84
N LEU A 420 -9.67 -6.00 -27.18
CA LEU A 420 -10.17 -5.82 -28.56
C LEU A 420 -9.10 -5.59 -29.66
N LYS A 421 -7.78 -5.72 -29.38
CA LYS A 421 -6.69 -5.56 -30.35
C LYS A 421 -5.50 -6.54 -30.27
N ASN A 422 -5.33 -7.40 -29.26
CA ASN A 422 -4.16 -8.30 -29.22
C ASN A 422 -4.56 -9.70 -29.69
N LYS A 423 -4.16 -10.07 -30.91
CA LYS A 423 -4.19 -11.46 -31.35
C LYS A 423 -2.84 -12.08 -31.03
N HIS A 424 -2.79 -12.99 -30.07
CA HIS A 424 -1.57 -13.79 -29.86
C HIS A 424 -1.32 -14.68 -31.08
N GLU A 425 -0.17 -14.52 -31.71
CA GLU A 425 0.31 -15.45 -32.73
C GLU A 425 0.65 -16.80 -32.10
N PHE A 426 0.29 -17.90 -32.77
CA PHE A 426 0.66 -19.24 -32.35
C PHE A 426 2.18 -19.39 -32.34
N LEU A 427 2.75 -19.66 -31.16
CA LEU A 427 4.16 -20.00 -31.03
C LEU A 427 4.40 -21.42 -31.54
N LYS A 428 5.42 -21.59 -32.38
CA LYS A 428 5.86 -22.92 -32.83
C LYS A 428 6.41 -23.71 -31.66
N GLU A 429 5.98 -24.96 -31.51
CA GLU A 429 6.53 -25.84 -30.47
C GLU A 429 8.03 -26.10 -30.69
N LYS A 430 8.77 -25.98 -29.60
CA LYS A 430 10.23 -26.11 -29.52
C LYS A 430 10.62 -27.55 -29.17
N GLN A 431 11.78 -28.00 -29.64
CA GLN A 431 12.28 -29.37 -29.51
C GLN A 431 12.91 -29.67 -28.14
N PHE A 432 12.97 -28.68 -27.26
CA PHE A 432 13.40 -28.83 -25.87
C PHE A 432 12.69 -27.82 -24.98
N ASN A 433 12.76 -28.05 -23.67
CA ASN A 433 12.30 -27.11 -22.64
C ASN A 433 13.44 -26.80 -21.66
N LEU A 434 13.31 -25.67 -20.98
CA LEU A 434 14.18 -25.26 -19.88
C LEU A 434 13.36 -24.94 -18.65
N SER A 435 13.88 -25.28 -17.47
CA SER A 435 13.38 -24.75 -16.20
C SER A 435 14.53 -24.46 -15.25
N VAL A 436 14.33 -23.49 -14.36
CA VAL A 436 15.29 -23.16 -13.29
C VAL A 436 14.65 -23.50 -11.96
N GLN A 437 15.33 -24.33 -11.18
CA GLN A 437 14.91 -24.77 -9.86
C GLN A 437 15.94 -24.35 -8.81
N THR A 438 15.46 -24.16 -7.59
CA THR A 438 16.24 -23.81 -6.39
C THR A 438 15.49 -24.38 -5.19
N GLU A 439 16.13 -24.40 -4.03
CA GLU A 439 15.45 -24.52 -2.75
C GLU A 439 14.32 -23.47 -2.62
N GLU A 440 13.26 -23.81 -1.89
CA GLU A 440 12.07 -22.96 -1.73
C GLU A 440 12.36 -21.73 -0.86
N SER A 441 13.18 -21.91 0.16
CA SER A 441 13.55 -20.90 1.17
C SER A 441 15.07 -20.89 1.30
N ILE A 442 15.67 -19.70 1.19
CA ILE A 442 17.11 -19.52 1.28
C ILE A 442 17.36 -18.31 2.18
N SER A 443 18.02 -18.50 3.31
CA SER A 443 18.37 -17.37 4.18
C SER A 443 19.52 -16.55 3.60
N VAL A 444 19.50 -15.24 3.84
CA VAL A 444 20.61 -14.35 3.50
C VAL A 444 21.90 -14.83 4.17
N GLY A 445 23.01 -14.88 3.42
CA GLY A 445 24.30 -15.38 3.93
C GLY A 445 24.62 -16.83 3.59
N LYS A 446 23.67 -17.60 3.03
CA LYS A 446 23.88 -18.99 2.58
C LYS A 446 24.22 -19.09 1.10
N ASP A 447 24.95 -20.11 0.70
CA ASP A 447 25.18 -20.37 -0.71
C ASP A 447 23.87 -20.83 -1.40
N ILE A 448 23.68 -20.42 -2.65
CA ILE A 448 22.48 -20.73 -3.44
C ILE A 448 22.81 -21.87 -4.39
N ASN A 449 22.11 -22.98 -4.23
CA ASN A 449 22.17 -24.12 -5.15
C ASN A 449 20.99 -24.08 -6.12
N ALA A 450 21.27 -23.81 -7.39
CA ALA A 450 20.30 -23.82 -8.47
C ALA A 450 20.51 -25.01 -9.40
N PHE A 451 19.44 -25.50 -10.01
CA PHE A 451 19.47 -26.53 -11.04
C PHE A 451 18.76 -26.03 -12.28
N VAL A 452 19.45 -26.06 -13.42
CA VAL A 452 18.84 -25.81 -14.73
C VAL A 452 18.51 -27.16 -15.36
N ASN A 453 17.23 -27.46 -15.51
CA ASN A 453 16.79 -28.70 -16.13
C ASN A 453 16.58 -28.45 -17.62
N ILE A 454 17.26 -29.26 -18.44
CA ILE A 454 17.09 -29.29 -19.89
C ILE A 454 16.34 -30.56 -20.25
N THR A 455 15.12 -30.42 -20.75
CA THR A 455 14.28 -31.54 -21.21
C THR A 455 14.34 -31.61 -22.72
N ASN A 456 14.97 -32.65 -23.28
CA ASN A 456 15.00 -32.89 -24.71
C ASN A 456 13.70 -33.58 -25.15
N LYS A 457 12.92 -32.97 -26.04
CA LYS A 457 11.68 -33.55 -26.58
C LYS A 457 11.86 -34.21 -27.94
N SER A 458 13.07 -34.13 -28.51
CA SER A 458 13.36 -34.69 -29.82
C SER A 458 13.70 -36.17 -29.72
N ASP A 459 13.59 -36.87 -30.85
CA ASP A 459 13.99 -38.28 -30.99
C ASP A 459 15.51 -38.46 -31.13
N LYS A 460 16.29 -37.37 -31.03
CA LYS A 460 17.74 -37.39 -31.24
C LYS A 460 18.47 -37.02 -29.97
N ARG A 461 19.66 -37.61 -29.84
CA ARG A 461 20.64 -37.21 -28.84
C ARG A 461 21.17 -35.83 -29.23
N THR A 462 20.96 -34.83 -28.38
CA THR A 462 21.22 -33.44 -28.71
C THR A 462 22.23 -32.83 -27.76
N GLU A 463 23.13 -32.00 -28.30
CA GLU A 463 24.09 -31.23 -27.52
C GLU A 463 23.59 -29.78 -27.37
N TYR A 464 23.55 -29.30 -26.13
CA TYR A 464 23.13 -27.95 -25.78
C TYR A 464 24.29 -27.12 -25.22
N LYS A 465 24.17 -25.80 -25.41
CA LYS A 465 24.93 -24.77 -24.69
C LYS A 465 24.01 -24.08 -23.69
N LEU A 466 24.54 -23.71 -22.53
CA LEU A 466 23.81 -23.03 -21.48
C LEU A 466 24.58 -21.78 -21.02
N ASN A 467 23.93 -20.62 -21.15
CA ASN A 467 24.37 -19.37 -20.54
C ASN A 467 23.46 -19.09 -19.34
N PHE A 468 24.04 -18.97 -18.15
CA PHE A 468 23.34 -18.66 -16.91
C PHE A 468 23.73 -17.28 -16.43
N CYS A 469 22.75 -16.50 -15.99
CA CYS A 469 22.92 -15.15 -15.45
C CYS A 469 22.11 -15.01 -14.16
N ALA A 470 22.75 -14.58 -13.08
CA ALA A 470 22.08 -14.14 -11.85
C ALA A 470 22.26 -12.63 -11.69
N GLN A 471 21.14 -11.92 -11.52
CA GLN A 471 21.10 -10.47 -11.32
C GLN A 471 20.31 -10.15 -10.06
N VAL A 472 20.89 -9.34 -9.18
CA VAL A 472 20.11 -8.71 -8.11
C VAL A 472 19.12 -7.74 -8.76
N ILE A 473 17.86 -7.83 -8.35
CA ILE A 473 16.78 -6.98 -8.87
C ILE A 473 16.16 -6.19 -7.72
N ARG A 474 15.59 -5.03 -8.04
CA ARG A 474 14.70 -4.30 -7.14
C ARG A 474 13.36 -5.01 -7.07
N TYR A 475 12.55 -4.66 -6.08
CA TYR A 475 11.17 -5.17 -6.01
C TYR A 475 10.35 -4.79 -7.26
N THR A 476 10.72 -3.70 -7.95
CA THR A 476 10.15 -3.27 -9.24
C THR A 476 10.53 -4.13 -10.45
N GLY A 477 11.33 -5.19 -10.25
CA GLY A 477 11.81 -6.06 -11.33
C GLY A 477 13.01 -5.53 -12.11
N LYS A 478 13.43 -4.28 -11.87
CA LYS A 478 14.59 -3.68 -12.55
C LYS A 478 15.91 -4.22 -11.98
N PRO A 479 16.85 -4.70 -12.83
CA PRO A 479 18.13 -5.23 -12.37
C PRO A 479 19.10 -4.13 -11.96
N ILE A 480 20.04 -4.46 -11.08
CA ILE A 480 21.27 -3.68 -10.94
C ILE A 480 22.21 -3.97 -12.13
N LYS A 481 23.29 -3.18 -12.25
CA LYS A 481 24.20 -3.27 -13.41
C LYS A 481 25.04 -4.55 -13.38
N GLU A 482 25.49 -4.95 -12.20
CA GLU A 482 26.33 -6.11 -11.98
C GLU A 482 25.54 -7.42 -12.11
N SER A 483 26.19 -8.44 -12.66
CA SER A 483 25.61 -9.78 -12.82
C SER A 483 26.67 -10.85 -12.62
N ILE A 484 26.23 -12.04 -12.22
CA ILE A 484 27.06 -13.24 -12.12
C ILE A 484 26.70 -14.12 -13.31
N THR A 485 27.67 -14.44 -14.16
CA THR A 485 27.43 -15.26 -15.35
C THR A 485 28.23 -16.55 -15.33
N LYS A 486 27.63 -17.63 -15.82
CA LYS A 486 28.28 -18.93 -15.99
C LYS A 486 27.91 -19.50 -17.36
N ASN A 487 28.90 -20.00 -18.09
CA ASN A 487 28.70 -20.59 -19.42
C ASN A 487 29.13 -22.04 -19.39
N ILE A 488 28.23 -22.94 -19.79
CA ILE A 488 28.47 -24.38 -19.83
C ILE A 488 28.19 -24.85 -21.25
N ASN A 489 29.21 -25.45 -21.87
CA ASN A 489 29.12 -26.00 -23.21
C ASN A 489 29.06 -27.53 -23.16
N LYS A 490 28.63 -28.14 -24.27
CA LYS A 490 28.65 -29.60 -24.47
C LYS A 490 27.77 -30.37 -23.49
N ILE A 491 26.56 -29.86 -23.22
CA ILE A 491 25.58 -30.55 -22.39
C ILE A 491 24.80 -31.51 -23.27
N VAL A 492 25.19 -32.79 -23.24
CA VAL A 492 24.48 -33.83 -23.99
C VAL A 492 23.27 -34.32 -23.19
N VAL A 493 22.10 -34.34 -23.82
CA VAL A 493 20.84 -34.88 -23.30
C VAL A 493 20.31 -35.93 -24.29
N GLU A 494 20.01 -37.12 -23.77
CA GLU A 494 19.45 -38.22 -24.56
C GLU A 494 18.02 -37.90 -25.04
N PRO A 495 17.51 -38.58 -26.09
CA PRO A 495 16.13 -38.40 -26.56
C PRO A 495 15.10 -38.57 -25.44
N HIS A 496 14.11 -37.69 -25.38
CA HIS A 496 13.01 -37.73 -24.38
C HIS A 496 13.47 -37.72 -22.92
N ALA A 497 14.73 -37.36 -22.65
CA ALA A 497 15.31 -37.33 -21.32
C ALA A 497 15.39 -35.90 -20.77
N GLU A 498 15.47 -35.81 -19.45
CA GLU A 498 15.77 -34.58 -18.73
C GLU A 498 17.17 -34.68 -18.10
N LYS A 499 17.93 -33.59 -18.16
CA LYS A 499 19.23 -33.49 -17.50
C LYS A 499 19.29 -32.25 -16.60
N PRO A 500 19.46 -32.42 -15.28
CA PRO A 500 19.72 -31.31 -14.38
C PRO A 500 21.19 -30.87 -14.48
N VAL A 501 21.40 -29.55 -14.56
CA VAL A 501 22.73 -28.93 -14.57
C VAL A 501 22.89 -28.09 -13.30
N PRO A 502 23.77 -28.48 -12.35
CA PRO A 502 23.94 -27.76 -11.10
C PRO A 502 24.68 -26.44 -11.31
N ILE A 503 24.20 -25.40 -10.64
CA ILE A 503 24.73 -24.03 -10.64
C ILE A 503 24.83 -23.56 -9.19
N GLU A 504 26.04 -23.47 -8.68
CA GLU A 504 26.33 -22.94 -7.33
C GLU A 504 26.56 -21.43 -7.37
N LEU A 505 25.99 -20.65 -6.47
CA LEU A 505 26.32 -19.23 -6.27
C LEU A 505 26.67 -19.02 -4.80
N THR A 506 27.92 -18.69 -4.52
CA THR A 506 28.38 -18.50 -3.14
C THR A 506 27.94 -17.15 -2.59
N TYR A 507 27.84 -16.99 -1.27
CA TYR A 507 27.59 -15.66 -0.66
C TYR A 507 28.62 -14.62 -1.11
N ASN A 508 29.87 -15.00 -1.36
CA ASN A 508 30.88 -14.07 -1.84
C ASN A 508 30.59 -13.55 -3.27
N ASP A 509 29.89 -14.34 -4.09
CA ASP A 509 29.51 -13.94 -5.45
C ASP A 509 28.40 -12.87 -5.44
N TYR A 510 27.37 -13.06 -4.61
CA TYR A 510 26.17 -12.20 -4.63
C TYR A 510 26.07 -11.21 -3.46
N GLY A 511 26.72 -11.46 -2.33
CA GLY A 511 26.47 -10.77 -1.06
C GLY A 511 26.77 -9.26 -1.10
N LYS A 512 27.80 -8.84 -1.85
CA LYS A 512 28.13 -7.42 -2.06
C LYS A 512 27.18 -6.70 -3.01
N LEU A 513 26.41 -7.45 -3.78
CA LEU A 513 25.48 -6.94 -4.78
C LEU A 513 24.06 -6.78 -4.22
N LEU A 514 23.78 -7.40 -3.07
CA LEU A 514 22.46 -7.35 -2.45
C LEU A 514 22.04 -5.91 -2.12
N ILE A 515 20.76 -5.66 -2.32
CA ILE A 515 20.07 -4.42 -1.99
C ILE A 515 18.80 -4.76 -1.20
N GLU A 516 18.01 -3.74 -0.85
CA GLU A 516 16.73 -3.90 -0.17
C GLU A 516 15.84 -4.98 -0.84
N HIS A 517 15.09 -5.74 -0.03
CA HIS A 517 14.22 -6.87 -0.42
C HIS A 517 14.92 -8.18 -0.84
N ASN A 518 16.25 -8.22 -0.96
CA ASN A 518 17.03 -9.46 -1.19
C ASN A 518 16.59 -10.32 -2.39
N LEU A 519 16.21 -9.69 -3.51
CA LEU A 519 15.69 -10.39 -4.68
C LEU A 519 16.79 -10.66 -5.72
N ILE A 520 16.85 -11.89 -6.22
CA ILE A 520 17.77 -12.31 -7.29
C ILE A 520 16.98 -12.97 -8.41
N LYS A 521 17.12 -12.47 -9.64
CA LYS A 521 16.61 -13.11 -10.85
C LYS A 521 17.68 -14.02 -11.43
N LEU A 522 17.34 -15.30 -11.55
CA LEU A 522 18.11 -16.33 -12.21
C LEU A 522 17.55 -16.52 -13.62
N THR A 523 18.40 -16.42 -14.62
CA THR A 523 18.04 -16.58 -16.03
C THR A 523 18.95 -17.63 -16.66
N ALA A 524 18.35 -18.62 -17.30
CA ALA A 524 19.06 -19.66 -18.05
C ALA A 524 18.67 -19.55 -19.53
N VAL A 525 19.63 -19.32 -20.42
CA VAL A 525 19.46 -19.35 -21.87
C VAL A 525 20.12 -20.62 -22.41
N GLY A 526 19.31 -21.52 -22.96
CA GLY A 526 19.78 -22.77 -23.54
C GLY A 526 19.65 -22.73 -25.06
N SER A 527 20.68 -23.20 -25.76
CA SER A 527 20.71 -23.27 -27.22
C SER A 527 21.09 -24.66 -27.69
N ASP A 528 20.29 -25.22 -28.60
CA ASP A 528 20.64 -26.42 -29.36
C ASP A 528 21.77 -26.08 -30.35
N THR A 529 22.84 -26.87 -30.30
CA THR A 529 24.04 -26.64 -31.12
C THR A 529 23.88 -27.00 -32.60
N GLU A 530 22.93 -27.86 -32.95
CA GLU A 530 22.68 -28.26 -34.34
C GLU A 530 21.63 -27.35 -34.98
N SER A 531 20.48 -27.18 -34.33
CA SER A 531 19.36 -26.40 -34.89
C SER A 531 19.49 -24.89 -34.68
N ASN A 532 20.36 -24.45 -33.76
CA ASN A 532 20.43 -23.08 -33.23
C ASN A 532 19.11 -22.60 -32.57
N GLU A 533 18.20 -23.51 -32.27
CA GLU A 533 17.00 -23.19 -31.51
C GLU A 533 17.38 -22.77 -30.09
N THR A 534 16.85 -21.63 -29.64
CA THR A 534 17.16 -21.07 -28.31
C THR A 534 15.89 -20.83 -27.53
N LEU A 535 15.97 -21.08 -26.22
CA LEU A 535 14.94 -20.80 -25.23
C LEU A 535 15.59 -20.18 -24.00
N PHE A 536 14.77 -19.54 -23.18
CA PHE A 536 15.21 -19.16 -21.85
C PHE A 536 14.14 -19.46 -20.79
N ALA A 537 14.62 -19.67 -19.56
CA ALA A 537 13.79 -19.80 -18.38
C ALA A 537 14.26 -18.80 -17.32
N THR A 538 13.31 -18.28 -16.53
CA THR A 538 13.61 -17.35 -15.44
C THR A 538 13.01 -17.83 -14.14
N LYS A 539 13.72 -17.62 -13.03
CA LYS A 539 13.20 -17.78 -11.67
C LYS A 539 13.68 -16.61 -10.82
N ILE A 540 12.78 -15.99 -10.07
CA ILE A 540 13.14 -14.98 -9.09
C ILE A 540 13.09 -15.65 -7.71
N ILE A 541 14.19 -15.53 -6.97
CA ILE A 541 14.30 -15.98 -5.58
C ILE A 541 14.37 -14.76 -4.66
N SER A 542 13.90 -14.94 -3.44
CA SER A 542 13.99 -13.95 -2.37
C SER A 542 14.75 -14.57 -1.21
N LEU A 543 15.77 -13.87 -0.70
CA LEU A 543 16.53 -14.35 0.45
C LEU A 543 15.93 -13.87 1.75
N GLU A 544 15.73 -14.78 2.69
CA GLU A 544 15.09 -14.48 3.97
C GLU A 544 16.04 -13.68 4.87
N ASN A 545 15.54 -12.55 5.36
CA ASN A 545 16.20 -11.81 6.43
C ASN A 545 16.12 -12.59 7.76
N PRO A 546 17.06 -12.37 8.69
CA PRO A 546 16.91 -12.86 10.05
C PRO A 546 15.70 -12.22 10.74
N SER A 547 15.24 -12.79 11.86
CA SER A 547 14.23 -12.17 12.71
C SER A 547 14.86 -11.28 13.80
N VAL A 548 14.09 -10.31 14.28
CA VAL A 548 14.40 -9.58 15.51
C VAL A 548 13.44 -10.05 16.60
N ASP A 549 13.98 -10.60 17.68
CA ASP A 549 13.20 -11.10 18.81
C ASP A 549 13.00 -10.02 19.86
N ILE A 550 11.76 -9.87 20.34
CA ILE A 550 11.37 -8.83 21.30
C ILE A 550 10.77 -9.51 22.54
N LYS A 551 11.34 -9.21 23.70
CA LYS A 551 10.92 -9.78 24.98
C LYS A 551 10.70 -8.69 26.02
N PHE A 552 9.49 -8.64 26.58
CA PHE A 552 9.18 -7.81 27.73
C PHE A 552 9.62 -8.57 28.99
N LEU A 553 10.35 -7.89 29.88
CA LEU A 553 10.87 -8.49 31.11
C LEU A 553 9.86 -8.46 32.26
N ASP A 554 8.99 -7.47 32.25
CA ASP A 554 7.93 -7.28 33.23
C ASP A 554 6.58 -7.09 32.51
N GLU A 555 5.49 -7.21 33.25
CA GLU A 555 4.15 -6.96 32.72
C GLU A 555 3.93 -5.45 32.53
N PRO A 556 3.56 -4.98 31.31
CA PRO A 556 3.40 -3.55 31.06
C PRO A 556 2.14 -3.00 31.73
N VAL A 557 2.30 -2.01 32.60
CA VAL A 557 1.21 -1.25 33.24
C VAL A 557 1.28 0.21 32.79
N GLN A 558 0.12 0.82 32.55
CA GLN A 558 0.03 2.21 32.14
C GLN A 558 0.75 3.13 33.14
N ASN A 559 1.55 4.06 32.63
CA ASN A 559 2.36 5.01 33.39
C ASN A 559 3.40 4.39 34.33
N GLN A 560 3.77 3.12 34.13
CA GLN A 560 4.85 2.45 34.86
C GLN A 560 5.98 2.03 33.91
N GLU A 561 7.21 2.05 34.39
CA GLU A 561 8.37 1.60 33.62
C GLU A 561 8.31 0.08 33.39
N VAL A 562 8.63 -0.34 32.17
CA VAL A 562 8.83 -1.75 31.81
C VAL A 562 10.09 -1.89 30.96
N LYS A 563 10.87 -2.93 31.23
CA LYS A 563 12.09 -3.24 30.48
C LYS A 563 11.79 -4.17 29.31
N VAL A 564 12.42 -3.91 28.17
CA VAL A 564 12.29 -4.70 26.95
C VAL A 564 13.69 -5.07 26.44
N GLU A 565 13.89 -6.34 26.13
CA GLU A 565 15.07 -6.89 25.47
C GLU A 565 14.79 -7.11 23.99
N ILE A 566 15.71 -6.67 23.14
CA ILE A 566 15.68 -6.84 21.69
C ILE A 566 16.91 -7.61 21.27
N TYR A 567 16.71 -8.81 20.73
CA TYR A 567 17.77 -9.74 20.35
C TYR A 567 17.92 -9.82 18.83
N ILE A 568 19.17 -9.74 18.36
CA ILE A 568 19.53 -9.73 16.95
C ILE A 568 20.78 -10.58 16.74
N ALA A 569 20.70 -11.57 15.85
CA ALA A 569 21.81 -12.43 15.48
C ALA A 569 22.39 -12.05 14.11
N ASN A 570 23.71 -12.17 13.95
CA ASN A 570 24.36 -12.04 12.63
C ASN A 570 24.28 -13.35 11.85
N PRO A 571 23.51 -13.44 10.74
CA PRO A 571 23.40 -14.66 9.95
C PRO A 571 24.52 -14.80 8.90
N LEU A 572 25.34 -13.77 8.69
CA LEU A 572 26.30 -13.71 7.57
C LEU A 572 27.67 -14.29 7.95
N PRO A 573 28.42 -14.79 6.96
CA PRO A 573 29.82 -15.17 7.16
C PRO A 573 30.78 -13.97 7.26
N VAL A 574 30.26 -12.74 7.45
CA VAL A 574 31.01 -11.48 7.57
C VAL A 574 30.42 -10.62 8.71
N PRO A 575 31.21 -9.73 9.34
CA PRO A 575 30.71 -8.86 10.40
C PRO A 575 29.68 -7.84 9.88
N LEU A 576 28.69 -7.52 10.70
CA LEU A 576 27.72 -6.44 10.44
C LEU A 576 28.25 -5.14 11.07
N ASN A 577 28.34 -4.08 10.28
CA ASN A 577 28.83 -2.78 10.72
C ASN A 577 27.75 -1.71 10.53
N GLN A 578 27.94 -0.56 11.20
CA GLN A 578 27.03 0.58 11.10
C GLN A 578 25.58 0.17 11.43
N CYS A 579 25.43 -0.67 12.45
CA CYS A 579 24.15 -1.23 12.84
C CYS A 579 23.30 -0.16 13.52
N VAL A 580 22.06 -0.02 13.07
CA VAL A 580 21.07 0.93 13.59
C VAL A 580 19.81 0.16 13.95
N LEU A 581 19.34 0.34 15.17
CA LEU A 581 18.10 -0.22 15.68
C LEU A 581 17.10 0.92 15.88
N THR A 582 15.95 0.85 15.22
CA THR A 582 14.85 1.81 15.33
C THR A 582 13.63 1.13 15.95
N ILE A 583 12.98 1.78 16.90
CA ILE A 583 11.87 1.24 17.69
C ILE A 583 10.74 2.25 17.74
N GLU A 584 9.51 1.79 17.51
CA GLU A 584 8.30 2.62 17.53
C GLU A 584 7.11 1.79 18.04
N GLY A 585 6.26 2.38 18.87
CA GLY A 585 5.06 1.72 19.37
C GLY A 585 4.09 2.73 19.98
N PRO A 586 3.02 3.15 19.30
CA PRO A 586 2.11 4.18 19.80
C PRO A 586 1.54 3.81 21.17
N GLY A 587 1.63 4.73 22.12
CA GLY A 587 1.21 4.49 23.50
C GLY A 587 2.18 3.62 24.31
N LEU A 588 3.28 3.17 23.73
CA LEU A 588 4.41 2.47 24.38
C LEU A 588 5.67 3.33 24.38
N ILE A 589 6.09 3.76 23.18
CA ILE A 589 7.24 4.62 22.92
C ILE A 589 7.03 5.34 21.58
N ASP A 590 7.23 6.65 21.55
CA ASP A 590 7.00 7.44 20.33
C ASP A 590 8.03 7.13 19.24
N TRP A 591 9.32 7.18 19.56
CA TRP A 591 10.41 6.83 18.66
C TRP A 591 11.72 6.69 19.45
N PHE A 592 12.50 5.65 19.15
CA PHE A 592 13.84 5.46 19.69
C PHE A 592 14.77 4.89 18.62
N GLU A 593 15.98 5.44 18.53
CA GLU A 593 17.04 4.94 17.67
C GLU A 593 18.32 4.77 18.49
N THR A 594 19.00 3.64 18.31
CA THR A 594 20.32 3.40 18.89
C THR A 594 21.25 2.76 17.87
N ARG A 595 22.55 2.98 18.07
CA ARG A 595 23.61 2.40 17.23
C ARG A 595 24.27 1.25 17.96
N ILE A 596 24.62 0.23 17.19
CA ILE A 596 25.43 -0.90 17.62
C ILE A 596 26.71 -0.84 16.76
N ASP A 597 27.88 -0.91 17.37
CA ASP A 597 29.14 -0.69 16.66
C ASP A 597 29.40 -1.78 15.60
N GLU A 598 29.49 -3.03 16.05
CA GLU A 598 29.67 -4.22 15.22
C GLU A 598 28.92 -5.41 15.83
N ILE A 599 28.37 -6.27 14.98
CA ILE A 599 27.98 -7.64 15.37
C ILE A 599 28.87 -8.62 14.60
N SER A 600 29.83 -9.22 15.30
CA SER A 600 30.81 -10.14 14.71
C SER A 600 30.16 -11.41 14.14
N VAL A 601 30.90 -12.14 13.31
CA VAL A 601 30.43 -13.39 12.66
C VAL A 601 29.97 -14.40 13.72
N ASN A 602 28.81 -15.05 13.51
CA ASN A 602 28.20 -16.01 14.43
C ASN A 602 27.93 -15.49 15.85
N HIS A 603 27.90 -14.17 16.06
CA HIS A 603 27.53 -13.56 17.33
C HIS A 603 26.13 -12.93 17.25
N ALA A 604 25.57 -12.63 18.41
CA ALA A 604 24.32 -11.91 18.56
C ALA A 604 24.48 -10.79 19.58
N THR A 605 23.61 -9.80 19.51
CA THR A 605 23.54 -8.69 20.46
C THR A 605 22.16 -8.62 21.09
N THR A 606 22.10 -8.14 22.33
CA THR A 606 20.85 -7.86 23.04
C THR A 606 20.87 -6.40 23.47
N VAL A 607 19.90 -5.63 22.98
CA VAL A 607 19.68 -4.24 23.37
C VAL A 607 18.56 -4.21 24.40
N GLN A 608 18.84 -3.67 25.59
CA GLN A 608 17.83 -3.46 26.62
C GLN A 608 17.39 -2.01 26.62
N ILE A 609 16.08 -1.78 26.56
CA ILE A 609 15.46 -0.46 26.68
C ILE A 609 14.46 -0.44 27.83
N THR A 610 14.19 0.76 28.35
CA THR A 610 13.10 0.99 29.31
C THR A 610 12.07 1.89 28.65
N ILE A 611 10.80 1.52 28.73
CA ILE A 611 9.67 2.28 28.16
C ILE A 611 8.61 2.55 29.23
N VAL A 612 7.80 3.59 29.01
CA VAL A 612 6.69 3.96 29.89
C VAL A 612 5.40 4.01 29.06
N PRO A 613 4.57 2.94 29.09
CA PRO A 613 3.33 2.91 28.34
C PRO A 613 2.37 4.01 28.77
N THR A 614 1.94 4.88 27.85
CA THR A 614 1.01 5.98 28.16
C THR A 614 -0.46 5.60 27.93
N LYS A 615 -0.73 4.49 27.21
CA LYS A 615 -2.08 4.01 26.91
C LYS A 615 -2.25 2.53 27.28
N SER A 616 -3.31 2.20 28.00
CA SER A 616 -3.74 0.82 28.29
C SER A 616 -4.32 0.11 27.04
N GLY A 617 -4.52 -1.21 27.13
CA GLY A 617 -5.08 -2.05 26.06
C GLY A 617 -4.04 -2.73 25.17
N THR A 618 -4.49 -3.34 24.08
CA THR A 618 -3.60 -4.02 23.11
C THR A 618 -2.76 -3.01 22.34
N ARG A 619 -1.44 -3.21 22.32
CA ARG A 619 -0.46 -2.36 21.65
C ARG A 619 0.57 -3.22 20.92
N ASP A 620 1.14 -2.66 19.86
CA ASP A 620 2.22 -3.28 19.10
C ASP A 620 3.51 -2.46 19.26
N LEU A 621 4.61 -3.14 19.56
CA LEU A 621 5.97 -2.59 19.50
C LEU A 621 6.63 -3.09 18.21
N LEU A 622 7.08 -2.18 17.36
CA LEU A 622 7.74 -2.47 16.09
C LEU A 622 9.24 -2.14 16.22
N VAL A 623 10.06 -2.97 15.57
CA VAL A 623 11.50 -2.83 15.53
C VAL A 623 11.99 -2.99 14.10
N ASP A 624 12.92 -2.13 13.71
CA ASP A 624 13.62 -2.12 12.43
C ASP A 624 15.13 -2.12 12.68
N PHE A 625 15.84 -3.03 12.04
CA PHE A 625 17.29 -3.13 12.10
C PHE A 625 17.90 -3.05 10.71
N ASP A 626 18.88 -2.14 10.57
CA ASP A 626 19.69 -1.95 9.39
C ASP A 626 21.17 -2.00 9.74
N CYS A 627 21.98 -2.48 8.80
CA CYS A 627 23.44 -2.40 8.86
C CYS A 627 24.00 -2.23 7.45
N ASP A 628 25.31 -2.22 7.27
CA ASP A 628 25.95 -2.06 5.97
C ASP A 628 25.69 -3.22 4.99
N LYS A 629 25.34 -4.43 5.49
CA LYS A 629 25.13 -5.65 4.68
C LYS A 629 23.68 -6.16 4.60
N ILE A 630 22.86 -5.86 5.60
CA ILE A 630 21.46 -6.28 5.67
C ILE A 630 20.61 -5.05 5.98
N LYS A 631 19.51 -4.90 5.25
CA LYS A 631 18.56 -3.80 5.41
C LYS A 631 17.16 -4.36 5.68
N ASP A 632 16.31 -3.54 6.29
CA ASP A 632 14.88 -3.82 6.49
C ASP A 632 14.61 -5.11 7.29
N VAL A 633 15.41 -5.39 8.33
CA VAL A 633 15.17 -6.53 9.23
C VAL A 633 14.10 -6.13 10.24
N LYS A 634 12.94 -6.77 10.21
CA LYS A 634 11.79 -6.38 11.03
C LYS A 634 11.56 -7.33 12.22
N GLY A 635 11.12 -6.75 13.32
CA GLY A 635 10.53 -7.46 14.45
C GLY A 635 9.27 -6.73 14.91
N PHE A 636 8.31 -7.47 15.46
CA PHE A 636 7.20 -6.85 16.18
C PHE A 636 6.67 -7.74 17.29
N LYS A 637 6.07 -7.11 18.30
CA LYS A 637 5.44 -7.81 19.41
C LYS A 637 4.15 -7.13 19.83
N THR A 638 3.07 -7.91 19.87
CA THR A 638 1.81 -7.49 20.49
C THR A 638 1.85 -7.77 21.98
N ILE A 639 1.45 -6.77 22.75
CA ILE A 639 1.31 -6.86 24.20
C ILE A 639 -0.01 -6.23 24.65
N THR A 640 -0.44 -6.55 25.85
CA THR A 640 -1.60 -5.91 26.49
C THR A 640 -1.11 -5.10 27.68
N VAL A 641 -1.27 -3.78 27.62
CA VAL A 641 -0.94 -2.86 28.72
C VAL A 641 -2.10 -2.82 29.70
N LYS A 642 -1.86 -3.16 30.97
CA LYS A 642 -2.87 -3.02 32.02
C LYS A 642 -3.15 -1.56 32.33
N SER A 643 -4.41 -1.22 32.65
CA SER A 643 -4.72 0.08 33.24
C SER A 643 -4.04 0.22 34.59
N ALA A 644 -3.58 1.44 34.90
CA ALA A 644 -2.99 1.78 36.19
C ALA A 644 -4.00 1.65 37.34
#